data_AF-A0A661NAZ3-F1
#
_entry.id   AF-A0A661NAZ3-F1
#
_cell.length_a   1.000
_cell.length_b   1.000
_cell.length_c   1.000
_cell.angle_alpha   90.00
_cell.angle_beta   90.00
_cell.angle_gamma   90.00
#
_symmetry.space_group_name_H-M   'P 1'
#
loop_
_entity.id
_entity.type
_entity.pdbx_description
1 polymer ?
#
loop_
_entity_poly.entity_id
_entity_poly.type
_entity_poly.pdbx_seq_one_letter_code
_entity_poly.pdbx_strand_id
1 'polypeptide(L)'
;MRRPSITLWLSGAAFVALVFTTGAAPAAAQVGVRVAEVPDGAVRVDGSLRDWREVTFATLGRGSNASLRYALGADRRGFYLAAEVRDQRMVRTARPGPNEDAIVLTFAMPARRGYTGTEVSIYAGIPGRQAGSATVGAVGSRPSPARGVRVVEGPRRGGAGYIVEAFIPFAAIPGAARWQEGRLAVRLVDVDSEARPEVANAPASERVDPRHLERLPSIVAEGGEAGMLRTFLHSRGIEGATPRFDLRGDVQGDARPERIVVVNTFIVIMGEGYRDGAAFDFFQLPITSAAEVRSGQLTDLDRSGKKELVLTLRQQDQRGSRDLFQSFSFNDGIRPHFGLEVRKQTHDGFVEARVSVRPQRRGPPLIEVRAGRAEGLDAENFRESPAAGVEPILLPWGPHRSRTYRWDGRRFAILRETPNPRYVDPATARRDQPSGRTERAAPVPPSVDQMLVAFKRQAGLPRNARPSVRIDTNVADTPTAEHLFVFGTNLVVLGTDFRGGNGFFHFQIPANSAADVVSVQAADLTGDGRAEVLIRIRRVAGDVIREVLLVQQFRRSEFARILAVEVARTQGTNSIQNEVRVIGRGNRRRLTIGPGRARGWSREAWPFAEGGTGDGIEALLLPWRDEQRRYRYAGGRLSP
;
A
#
# COMPACT_ATOMS: atom_id res chain seq x y z
N MET A 1 -34.64 74.66 -24.81
CA MET A 1 -35.80 74.28 -25.63
C MET A 1 -36.15 72.82 -25.39
N ARG A 2 -37.45 72.53 -25.40
CA ARG A 2 -38.19 71.31 -25.02
C ARG A 2 -37.48 69.95 -25.23
N ARG A 3 -37.55 69.10 -24.19
CA ARG A 3 -37.43 67.64 -24.30
C ARG A 3 -38.58 67.07 -25.14
N PRO A 4 -38.35 65.94 -25.84
CA PRO A 4 -39.38 64.93 -25.95
C PRO A 4 -38.89 63.54 -25.49
N SER A 5 -39.81 62.89 -24.80
CA SER A 5 -39.79 61.50 -24.37
C SER A 5 -39.98 60.56 -25.57
N ILE A 6 -39.29 59.42 -25.60
CA ILE A 6 -39.67 58.28 -26.46
C ILE A 6 -39.74 57.02 -25.60
N THR A 7 -40.95 56.50 -25.56
CA THR A 7 -41.43 55.24 -24.97
C THR A 7 -40.93 54.06 -25.80
N LEU A 8 -40.22 53.10 -25.18
CA LEU A 8 -39.85 51.84 -25.85
C LEU A 8 -40.92 50.78 -25.61
N TRP A 9 -41.43 50.22 -26.71
CA TRP A 9 -42.32 49.07 -26.74
C TRP A 9 -41.53 47.77 -26.52
N LEU A 10 -41.95 46.97 -25.53
CA LEU A 10 -41.50 45.60 -25.31
C LEU A 10 -42.24 44.67 -26.29
N SER A 11 -41.49 44.04 -27.21
CA SER A 11 -41.95 42.90 -28.00
C SER A 11 -41.22 41.65 -27.50
N GLY A 12 -41.96 40.77 -26.82
CA GLY A 12 -41.45 39.49 -26.33
C GLY A 12 -41.26 38.48 -27.47
N ALA A 13 -40.03 38.04 -27.67
CA ALA A 13 -39.70 36.88 -28.49
C ALA A 13 -39.47 35.67 -27.56
N ALA A 14 -40.38 34.68 -27.64
CA ALA A 14 -40.24 33.42 -26.94
C ALA A 14 -39.15 32.56 -27.61
N PHE A 15 -38.06 32.32 -26.89
CA PHE A 15 -36.99 31.41 -27.31
C PHE A 15 -37.38 29.98 -26.92
N VAL A 16 -37.82 29.18 -27.90
CA VAL A 16 -38.03 27.73 -27.71
C VAL A 16 -36.65 27.06 -27.72
N ALA A 17 -36.14 26.74 -26.54
CA ALA A 17 -34.93 25.94 -26.37
C ALA A 17 -35.26 24.46 -26.67
N LEU A 18 -34.89 23.99 -27.86
CA LEU A 18 -34.92 22.59 -28.23
C LEU A 18 -33.78 21.87 -27.48
N VAL A 19 -34.11 21.23 -26.35
CA VAL A 19 -33.17 20.38 -25.62
C VAL A 19 -32.97 19.09 -26.41
N PHE A 20 -31.85 18.99 -27.14
CA PHE A 20 -31.36 17.70 -27.63
C PHE A 20 -30.88 16.89 -26.42
N THR A 21 -31.73 16.01 -25.92
CA THR A 21 -31.34 14.94 -25.01
C THR A 21 -30.54 13.91 -25.81
N THR A 22 -29.23 14.13 -25.94
CA THR A 22 -28.31 13.04 -26.27
C THR A 22 -28.33 12.07 -25.09
N GLY A 23 -29.16 11.04 -25.18
CA GLY A 23 -29.12 9.91 -24.28
C GLY A 23 -27.77 9.21 -24.41
N ALA A 24 -26.80 9.62 -23.61
CA ALA A 24 -25.65 8.79 -23.32
C ALA A 24 -26.21 7.55 -22.61
N ALA A 25 -26.24 6.41 -23.31
CA ALA A 25 -26.48 5.13 -22.68
C ALA A 25 -25.51 5.02 -21.48
N PRO A 26 -25.97 4.56 -20.31
CA PRO A 26 -25.07 4.34 -19.19
C PRO A 26 -23.99 3.39 -19.68
N ALA A 27 -22.73 3.80 -19.61
CA ALA A 27 -21.61 2.91 -19.82
C ALA A 27 -21.79 1.76 -18.82
N ALA A 28 -22.20 0.59 -19.29
CA ALA A 28 -22.24 -0.60 -18.48
C ALA A 28 -20.85 -0.77 -17.88
N ALA A 29 -20.74 -0.64 -16.57
CA ALA A 29 -19.48 -0.87 -15.87
C ALA A 29 -19.03 -2.28 -16.25
N GLN A 30 -17.99 -2.37 -17.09
CA GLN A 30 -17.50 -3.65 -17.58
C GLN A 30 -17.00 -4.43 -16.37
N VAL A 31 -17.71 -5.48 -16.00
CA VAL A 31 -17.33 -6.33 -14.85
C VAL A 31 -16.04 -7.04 -15.26
N GLY A 32 -14.93 -6.66 -14.62
CA GLY A 32 -13.63 -7.25 -14.93
C GLY A 32 -13.59 -8.77 -14.69
N VAL A 33 -12.68 -9.46 -15.38
CA VAL A 33 -12.51 -10.91 -15.23
C VAL A 33 -11.66 -11.19 -13.99
N ARG A 34 -12.22 -11.95 -13.05
CA ARG A 34 -11.57 -12.30 -11.78
C ARG A 34 -10.48 -13.35 -12.01
N VAL A 35 -9.32 -13.13 -11.39
CA VAL A 35 -8.20 -14.08 -11.34
C VAL A 35 -7.72 -14.15 -9.90
N ALA A 36 -7.82 -15.31 -9.27
CA ALA A 36 -7.37 -15.50 -7.89
C ALA A 36 -5.84 -15.61 -7.83
N GLU A 37 -5.20 -14.84 -6.96
CA GLU A 37 -3.81 -15.09 -6.59
C GLU A 37 -3.76 -16.33 -5.68
N VAL A 38 -3.13 -17.40 -6.19
CA VAL A 38 -3.00 -18.67 -5.47
C VAL A 38 -1.55 -18.88 -5.01
N PRO A 39 -1.31 -19.50 -3.84
CA PRO A 39 0.05 -19.81 -3.41
C PRO A 39 0.77 -20.73 -4.40
N ASP A 40 2.10 -20.59 -4.48
CA ASP A 40 2.92 -21.40 -5.37
C ASP A 40 2.72 -22.89 -5.09
N GLY A 41 2.29 -23.63 -6.11
CA GLY A 41 2.07 -25.08 -6.01
C GLY A 41 0.80 -25.51 -5.28
N ALA A 42 -0.05 -24.57 -4.82
CA ALA A 42 -1.32 -24.89 -4.18
C ALA A 42 -2.33 -25.55 -5.14
N VAL A 43 -2.24 -25.26 -6.44
CA VAL A 43 -3.10 -25.84 -7.48
C VAL A 43 -2.35 -26.92 -8.23
N ARG A 44 -2.87 -28.15 -8.17
CA ARG A 44 -2.43 -29.24 -9.06
C ARG A 44 -3.26 -29.22 -10.33
N VAL A 45 -2.63 -29.60 -11.44
CA VAL A 45 -3.32 -29.82 -12.72
C VAL A 45 -3.43 -31.33 -12.89
N ASP A 46 -4.51 -31.91 -12.36
CA ASP A 46 -4.72 -33.36 -12.32
C ASP A 46 -6.14 -33.79 -12.78
N GLY A 47 -6.92 -32.85 -13.33
CA GLY A 47 -8.27 -33.09 -13.83
C GLY A 47 -9.31 -33.07 -12.71
N SER A 48 -9.01 -32.48 -11.55
CA SER A 48 -9.87 -32.46 -10.37
C SER A 48 -10.01 -31.06 -9.79
N LEU A 49 -11.25 -30.56 -9.71
CA LEU A 49 -11.55 -29.22 -9.19
C LEU A 49 -11.43 -29.08 -7.65
N ARG A 50 -10.78 -30.03 -6.97
CA ARG A 50 -10.71 -30.10 -5.50
C ARG A 50 -9.89 -28.96 -4.88
N ASP A 51 -8.85 -28.49 -5.58
CA ASP A 51 -7.94 -27.45 -5.08
C ASP A 51 -8.54 -26.04 -5.29
N TRP A 52 -9.74 -25.93 -5.88
CA TRP A 52 -10.40 -24.68 -6.29
C TRP A 52 -11.58 -24.25 -5.40
N ARG A 53 -11.77 -24.88 -4.24
CA ARG A 53 -12.97 -24.68 -3.39
C ARG A 53 -13.17 -23.25 -2.90
N GLU A 54 -12.07 -22.52 -2.68
CA GLU A 54 -12.08 -21.14 -2.20
C GLU A 54 -12.10 -20.11 -3.34
N VAL A 55 -12.11 -20.56 -4.61
CA VAL A 55 -12.13 -19.68 -5.78
C VAL A 55 -13.53 -19.58 -6.34
N THR A 56 -13.97 -18.35 -6.63
CA THR A 56 -15.29 -18.10 -7.22
C THR A 56 -15.31 -18.50 -8.70
N PHE A 57 -16.26 -19.34 -9.10
CA PHE A 57 -16.47 -19.72 -10.48
C PHE A 57 -17.44 -18.76 -11.20
N ALA A 58 -17.08 -18.36 -12.41
CA ALA A 58 -17.95 -17.68 -13.36
C ALA A 58 -18.65 -18.70 -14.29
N THR A 59 -19.68 -18.27 -15.01
CA THR A 59 -20.43 -19.13 -15.96
C THR A 59 -20.66 -18.40 -17.27
N LEU A 60 -20.41 -19.08 -18.39
CA LEU A 60 -20.72 -18.67 -19.77
C LEU A 60 -21.71 -19.64 -20.40
N GLY A 61 -22.60 -19.13 -21.24
CA GLY A 61 -23.68 -19.91 -21.85
C GLY A 61 -24.86 -20.14 -20.90
N ARG A 62 -26.04 -20.40 -21.47
CA ARG A 62 -27.30 -20.70 -20.77
C ARG A 62 -28.13 -21.68 -21.62
N GLY A 63 -29.09 -22.38 -21.00
CA GLY A 63 -30.01 -23.28 -21.73
C GLY A 63 -29.40 -24.64 -22.09
N SER A 64 -30.00 -25.40 -23.00
CA SER A 64 -29.60 -26.79 -23.34
C SER A 64 -28.30 -26.93 -24.16
N ASN A 65 -27.74 -25.82 -24.63
CA ASN A 65 -26.51 -25.79 -25.45
C ASN A 65 -25.26 -25.77 -24.56
N ALA A 66 -24.06 -25.81 -25.17
CA ALA A 66 -22.85 -25.88 -24.38
C ALA A 66 -22.67 -24.67 -23.44
N SER A 67 -22.24 -24.96 -22.23
CA SER A 67 -21.99 -23.96 -21.18
C SER A 67 -20.70 -24.28 -20.45
N LEU A 68 -20.00 -23.22 -20.05
CA LEU A 68 -18.73 -23.30 -19.33
C LEU A 68 -18.89 -22.70 -17.95
N ARG A 69 -18.58 -23.45 -16.91
CA ARG A 69 -18.35 -22.92 -15.57
C ARG A 69 -16.84 -22.92 -15.31
N TYR A 70 -16.24 -21.78 -15.02
CA TYR A 70 -14.78 -21.66 -14.96
C TYR A 70 -14.28 -20.79 -13.80
N ALA A 71 -13.06 -21.06 -13.37
CA ALA A 71 -12.29 -20.25 -12.44
C ALA A 71 -10.88 -20.04 -12.99
N LEU A 72 -10.27 -18.90 -12.68
CA LEU A 72 -8.92 -18.56 -13.09
C LEU A 72 -8.07 -18.28 -11.84
N GLY A 73 -6.86 -18.80 -11.85
CA GLY A 73 -5.86 -18.56 -10.83
C GLY A 73 -4.55 -18.08 -11.43
N ALA A 74 -3.68 -17.45 -10.64
CA ALA A 74 -2.32 -17.12 -11.04
C ALA A 74 -1.38 -17.29 -9.85
N ASP A 75 -0.20 -17.86 -10.11
CA ASP A 75 0.94 -17.88 -9.19
C ASP A 75 2.15 -17.17 -9.83
N ARG A 76 3.35 -17.30 -9.24
CA ARG A 76 4.56 -16.67 -9.80
C ARG A 76 5.01 -17.25 -11.15
N ARG A 77 4.49 -18.41 -11.57
CA ARG A 77 4.94 -19.15 -12.75
C ARG A 77 3.99 -19.02 -13.94
N GLY A 78 2.70 -18.86 -13.68
CA GLY A 78 1.70 -18.84 -14.74
C GLY A 78 0.27 -18.71 -14.28
N PHE A 79 -0.63 -18.80 -15.25
CA PHE A 79 -2.07 -18.88 -15.02
C PHE A 79 -2.53 -20.32 -14.87
N TYR A 80 -3.61 -20.48 -14.14
CA TYR A 80 -4.37 -21.71 -14.02
C TYR A 80 -5.79 -21.50 -14.52
N LEU A 81 -6.32 -22.50 -15.20
CA LEU A 81 -7.73 -22.61 -15.53
C LEU A 81 -8.29 -23.84 -14.85
N ALA A 82 -9.42 -23.68 -14.17
CA ALA A 82 -10.34 -24.74 -13.81
C ALA A 82 -11.62 -24.55 -14.60
N ALA A 83 -12.09 -25.59 -15.28
CA ALA A 83 -13.26 -25.52 -16.11
C ALA A 83 -14.11 -26.78 -15.98
N GLU A 84 -15.41 -26.58 -15.90
CA GLU A 84 -16.45 -27.59 -16.03
C GLU A 84 -17.27 -27.25 -17.26
N VAL A 85 -17.15 -28.07 -18.30
CA VAL A 85 -17.88 -27.92 -19.56
C VAL A 85 -19.09 -28.84 -19.53
N ARG A 86 -20.26 -28.27 -19.83
CA ARG A 86 -21.44 -29.03 -20.19
C ARG A 86 -21.65 -28.95 -21.67
N ASP A 87 -21.69 -30.10 -22.28
CA ASP A 87 -21.80 -30.30 -23.71
C ASP A 87 -22.30 -31.74 -23.93
N GLN A 88 -23.16 -31.93 -24.92
CA GLN A 88 -23.71 -33.24 -25.27
C GLN A 88 -22.68 -34.10 -26.00
N ARG A 89 -21.76 -33.48 -26.76
CA ARG A 89 -20.78 -34.19 -27.57
C ARG A 89 -19.53 -33.33 -27.80
N MET A 90 -18.40 -33.82 -27.32
CA MET A 90 -17.09 -33.27 -27.67
C MET A 90 -16.62 -33.79 -29.04
N VAL A 91 -16.38 -32.87 -29.97
CA VAL A 91 -15.70 -33.04 -31.25
C VAL A 91 -14.19 -32.88 -31.06
N ARG A 92 -13.45 -33.94 -31.39
CA ARG A 92 -11.98 -33.97 -31.23
C ARG A 92 -11.28 -34.82 -32.29
N THR A 93 -10.26 -34.23 -32.91
CA THR A 93 -9.32 -34.88 -33.83
C THR A 93 -7.95 -35.08 -33.19
N ALA A 94 -7.09 -35.89 -33.84
CA ALA A 94 -5.72 -36.16 -33.37
C ALA A 94 -4.82 -34.90 -33.35
N ARG A 95 -5.19 -33.83 -34.06
CA ARG A 95 -4.46 -32.55 -34.11
C ARG A 95 -5.47 -31.41 -34.02
N PRO A 96 -5.93 -31.09 -32.79
CA PRO A 96 -7.06 -30.20 -32.63
C PRO A 96 -6.80 -28.80 -33.18
N GLY A 97 -7.82 -28.24 -33.84
CA GLY A 97 -7.78 -26.94 -34.51
C GLY A 97 -8.91 -25.98 -34.12
N PRO A 98 -8.99 -24.82 -34.77
CA PRO A 98 -9.95 -23.75 -34.44
C PRO A 98 -11.43 -24.10 -34.67
N ASN A 99 -11.73 -25.21 -35.34
CA ASN A 99 -13.09 -25.69 -35.62
C ASN A 99 -13.42 -26.94 -34.78
N GLU A 100 -12.92 -27.00 -33.55
CA GLU A 100 -13.20 -28.08 -32.58
C GLU A 100 -13.47 -27.48 -31.21
N ASP A 101 -14.03 -28.28 -30.29
CA ASP A 101 -14.34 -27.79 -28.96
C ASP A 101 -13.09 -27.34 -28.22
N ALA A 102 -13.16 -26.11 -27.70
CA ALA A 102 -12.03 -25.47 -27.05
C ALA A 102 -12.48 -24.42 -26.04
N ILE A 103 -11.67 -24.25 -24.99
CA ILE A 103 -11.73 -23.05 -24.16
C ILE A 103 -10.64 -22.11 -24.65
N VAL A 104 -11.01 -20.90 -25.07
CA VAL A 104 -10.09 -19.89 -25.57
C VAL A 104 -9.95 -18.78 -24.54
N LEU A 105 -8.71 -18.54 -24.12
CA LEU A 105 -8.33 -17.41 -23.28
C LEU A 105 -7.62 -16.36 -24.15
N THR A 106 -8.20 -15.17 -24.22
CA THR A 106 -7.61 -14.04 -24.95
C THR A 106 -7.04 -13.04 -23.96
N PHE A 107 -5.71 -12.98 -23.87
CA PHE A 107 -4.97 -12.06 -23.01
C PHE A 107 -4.58 -10.81 -23.81
N ALA A 108 -4.81 -9.63 -23.24
CA ALA A 108 -4.21 -8.38 -23.70
C ALA A 108 -3.29 -7.85 -22.61
N MET A 109 -1.98 -8.01 -22.80
CA MET A 109 -0.96 -7.71 -21.80
C MET A 109 -0.26 -6.38 -22.08
N PRO A 110 0.12 -5.61 -21.04
CA PRO A 110 0.80 -4.33 -21.23
C PRO A 110 2.07 -4.46 -22.07
N ALA A 111 2.20 -3.61 -23.08
CA ALA A 111 3.38 -3.49 -23.91
C ALA A 111 3.99 -2.08 -23.78
N ARG A 112 5.10 -1.82 -24.50
CA ARG A 112 5.72 -0.47 -24.52
C ARG A 112 4.72 0.61 -24.98
N ARG A 113 3.77 0.24 -25.84
CA ARG A 113 2.63 1.07 -26.25
C ARG A 113 1.38 0.18 -26.29
N GLY A 114 0.34 0.55 -25.53
CA GLY A 114 -0.93 -0.19 -25.51
C GLY A 114 -0.79 -1.63 -25.00
N TYR A 115 -1.47 -2.56 -25.66
CA TYR A 115 -1.54 -3.97 -25.29
C TYR A 115 -1.06 -4.88 -26.44
N THR A 116 -0.41 -5.99 -26.08
CA THR A 116 -0.15 -7.12 -26.98
C THR A 116 -1.18 -8.22 -26.72
N GLY A 117 -1.88 -8.64 -27.77
CA GLY A 117 -2.89 -9.68 -27.70
C GLY A 117 -2.32 -11.09 -27.93
N THR A 118 -2.61 -12.03 -27.05
CA THR A 118 -2.26 -13.45 -27.16
C THR A 118 -3.50 -14.31 -26.93
N GLU A 119 -3.77 -15.26 -27.83
CA GLU A 119 -4.80 -16.28 -27.65
C GLU A 119 -4.17 -17.62 -27.26
N VAL A 120 -4.73 -18.24 -26.23
CA VAL A 120 -4.43 -19.61 -25.82
C VAL A 120 -5.70 -20.44 -25.96
N SER A 121 -5.71 -21.36 -26.91
CA SER A 121 -6.79 -22.33 -27.09
C SER A 121 -6.45 -23.62 -26.38
N ILE A 122 -7.35 -24.09 -25.52
CA ILE A 122 -7.20 -25.25 -24.65
C ILE A 122 -8.17 -26.32 -25.13
N TYR A 123 -7.61 -27.47 -25.51
CA TYR A 123 -8.34 -28.60 -26.08
C TYR A 123 -8.28 -29.78 -25.09
N ALA A 124 -9.43 -30.17 -24.56
CA ALA A 124 -9.54 -31.35 -23.70
C ALA A 124 -9.15 -32.64 -24.44
N GLY A 125 -8.47 -33.55 -23.74
CA GLY A 125 -8.18 -34.88 -24.25
C GLY A 125 -9.40 -35.79 -24.28
N ILE A 126 -9.24 -36.96 -24.89
CA ILE A 126 -10.16 -38.08 -24.77
C ILE A 126 -9.49 -39.12 -23.87
N PRO A 127 -10.03 -39.41 -22.67
CA PRO A 127 -9.45 -40.37 -21.74
C PRO A 127 -9.10 -41.70 -22.42
N GLY A 128 -7.84 -42.15 -22.25
CA GLY A 128 -7.34 -43.39 -22.83
C GLY A 128 -7.02 -43.35 -24.33
N ARG A 129 -7.31 -42.25 -25.04
CA ARG A 129 -7.07 -42.12 -26.50
C ARG A 129 -6.12 -40.98 -26.85
N GLN A 130 -6.28 -39.81 -26.23
CA GLN A 130 -5.52 -38.61 -26.58
C GLN A 130 -5.44 -37.69 -25.38
N ALA A 131 -4.23 -37.22 -25.04
CA ALA A 131 -4.04 -36.25 -23.97
C ALA A 131 -4.54 -34.85 -24.37
N GLY A 132 -4.93 -34.04 -23.38
CA GLY A 132 -5.19 -32.62 -23.58
C GLY A 132 -4.01 -31.87 -24.21
N SER A 133 -4.32 -30.83 -24.96
CA SER A 133 -3.31 -30.02 -25.67
C SER A 133 -3.72 -28.56 -25.74
N ALA A 134 -2.79 -27.69 -26.13
CA ALA A 134 -3.07 -26.27 -26.30
C ALA A 134 -2.31 -25.67 -27.47
N THR A 135 -2.87 -24.61 -28.04
CA THR A 135 -2.21 -23.77 -29.04
C THR A 135 -2.12 -22.33 -28.56
N VAL A 136 -1.06 -21.63 -28.93
CA VAL A 136 -0.82 -20.23 -28.60
C VAL A 136 -0.42 -19.43 -29.84
N GLY A 137 -0.93 -18.21 -29.95
CA GLY A 137 -0.59 -17.29 -31.02
C GLY A 137 -0.98 -15.85 -30.69
N ALA A 138 -0.46 -14.90 -31.45
CA ALA A 138 -0.98 -13.53 -31.39
C ALA A 138 -2.45 -13.51 -31.84
N VAL A 139 -3.27 -12.64 -31.25
CA VAL A 139 -4.69 -12.51 -31.62
C VAL A 139 -4.84 -12.31 -33.12
N GLY A 140 -5.66 -13.14 -33.77
CA GLY A 140 -5.90 -13.10 -35.22
C GLY A 140 -4.78 -13.67 -36.09
N SER A 141 -3.72 -14.22 -35.50
CA SER A 141 -2.66 -14.93 -36.21
C SER A 141 -2.87 -16.43 -36.18
N ARG A 142 -2.21 -17.18 -37.08
CA ARG A 142 -2.24 -18.63 -37.06
C ARG A 142 -1.58 -19.15 -35.76
N PRO A 143 -2.29 -19.91 -34.91
CA PRO A 143 -1.75 -20.37 -33.66
C PRO A 143 -0.76 -21.53 -33.89
N SER A 144 0.13 -21.73 -32.93
CA SER A 144 1.14 -22.79 -32.92
C SER A 144 1.00 -23.66 -31.65
N PRO A 145 1.51 -24.90 -31.60
CA PRO A 145 1.46 -25.71 -30.39
C PRO A 145 2.09 -24.99 -29.18
N ALA A 146 1.38 -24.93 -28.06
CA ALA A 146 1.82 -24.19 -26.89
C ALA A 146 2.79 -25.01 -26.02
N ARG A 147 4.08 -24.67 -26.08
CA ARG A 147 5.12 -25.34 -25.28
C ARG A 147 4.98 -25.01 -23.80
N GLY A 148 5.08 -26.03 -22.94
CA GLY A 148 5.05 -25.88 -21.48
C GLY A 148 3.65 -25.67 -20.88
N VAL A 149 2.61 -25.53 -21.70
CA VAL A 149 1.22 -25.58 -21.25
C VAL A 149 0.87 -27.02 -20.90
N ARG A 150 0.25 -27.23 -19.74
CA ARG A 150 -0.28 -28.54 -19.32
C ARG A 150 -1.79 -28.46 -19.34
N VAL A 151 -2.44 -29.47 -19.91
CA VAL A 151 -3.90 -29.59 -19.97
C VAL A 151 -4.24 -31.00 -19.53
N VAL A 152 -5.11 -31.13 -18.54
CA VAL A 152 -5.56 -32.42 -18.02
C VAL A 152 -7.09 -32.40 -17.94
N GLU A 153 -7.71 -33.35 -18.63
CA GLU A 153 -9.14 -33.59 -18.58
C GLU A 153 -9.54 -34.49 -17.40
N GLY A 154 -10.79 -34.34 -16.95
CA GLY A 154 -11.39 -35.18 -15.91
C GLY A 154 -12.87 -35.43 -16.16
N PRO A 155 -13.47 -36.44 -15.52
CA PRO A 155 -14.88 -36.73 -15.66
C PRO A 155 -15.73 -35.69 -14.92
N ARG A 156 -16.82 -35.20 -15.56
CA ARG A 156 -17.80 -34.37 -14.88
C ARG A 156 -18.76 -35.22 -14.03
N ARG A 157 -19.03 -34.80 -12.80
CA ARG A 157 -20.07 -35.41 -11.96
C ARG A 157 -21.43 -34.81 -12.35
N GLY A 158 -22.38 -35.64 -12.81
CA GLY A 158 -23.75 -35.18 -13.10
C GLY A 158 -24.07 -34.93 -14.58
N GLY A 159 -23.61 -35.77 -15.51
CA GLY A 159 -24.09 -35.82 -16.90
C GLY A 159 -23.02 -35.59 -17.97
N ALA A 160 -23.45 -35.52 -19.23
CA ALA A 160 -22.58 -35.36 -20.41
C ALA A 160 -21.77 -34.05 -20.38
N GLY A 161 -20.47 -34.14 -20.66
CA GLY A 161 -19.50 -33.03 -20.61
C GLY A 161 -18.17 -33.48 -20.00
N TYR A 162 -17.30 -32.54 -19.66
CA TYR A 162 -15.95 -32.83 -19.16
C TYR A 162 -15.42 -31.72 -18.24
N ILE A 163 -14.45 -32.08 -17.41
CA ILE A 163 -13.64 -31.13 -16.62
C ILE A 163 -12.33 -30.90 -17.37
N VAL A 164 -11.81 -29.68 -17.33
CA VAL A 164 -10.46 -29.34 -17.78
C VAL A 164 -9.75 -28.55 -16.70
N GLU A 165 -8.54 -28.96 -16.38
CA GLU A 165 -7.57 -28.10 -15.71
C GLU A 165 -6.43 -27.78 -16.66
N ALA A 166 -5.95 -26.54 -16.63
CA ALA A 166 -4.77 -26.16 -17.39
C ALA A 166 -3.82 -25.28 -16.57
N PHE A 167 -2.52 -25.44 -16.80
CA PHE A 167 -1.49 -24.50 -16.39
C PHE A 167 -0.83 -23.89 -17.61
N ILE A 168 -0.76 -22.57 -17.64
CA ILE A 168 -0.24 -21.77 -18.76
C ILE A 168 0.93 -20.94 -18.23
N PRO A 169 2.19 -21.29 -18.56
CA PRO A 169 3.34 -20.55 -18.05
C PRO A 169 3.36 -19.13 -18.62
N PHE A 170 3.79 -18.14 -17.83
CA PHE A 170 3.92 -16.76 -18.31
C PHE A 170 4.84 -16.63 -19.54
N ALA A 171 5.82 -17.52 -19.69
CA ALA A 171 6.68 -17.58 -20.87
C ALA A 171 5.91 -17.82 -22.19
N ALA A 172 4.70 -18.39 -22.14
CA ALA A 172 3.85 -18.56 -23.32
C ALA A 172 3.10 -17.26 -23.71
N ILE A 173 3.05 -16.26 -22.82
CA ILE A 173 2.25 -15.04 -23.01
C ILE A 173 3.15 -13.81 -22.85
N PRO A 174 3.54 -13.14 -23.93
CA PRO A 174 4.33 -11.91 -23.86
C PRO A 174 3.72 -10.87 -22.93
N GLY A 175 4.50 -10.34 -21.98
CA GLY A 175 4.07 -9.33 -21.02
C GLY A 175 3.29 -9.84 -19.80
N ALA A 176 3.03 -11.15 -19.69
CA ALA A 176 2.23 -11.72 -18.59
C ALA A 176 2.87 -11.59 -17.20
N ALA A 177 4.14 -11.20 -17.10
CA ALA A 177 4.75 -10.83 -15.81
C ALA A 177 4.04 -9.63 -15.12
N ARG A 178 3.27 -8.83 -15.87
CA ARG A 178 2.47 -7.70 -15.39
C ARG A 178 0.96 -7.95 -15.56
N TRP A 179 0.54 -9.19 -15.40
CA TRP A 179 -0.84 -9.60 -15.72
C TRP A 179 -1.92 -8.86 -14.95
N GLN A 180 -1.64 -8.36 -13.75
CA GLN A 180 -2.60 -7.59 -12.96
C GLN A 180 -3.03 -6.28 -13.65
N GLU A 181 -2.23 -5.78 -14.60
CA GLU A 181 -2.53 -4.61 -15.43
C GLU A 181 -3.15 -4.99 -16.80
N GLY A 182 -3.27 -6.29 -17.05
CA GLY A 182 -3.77 -6.85 -18.29
C GLY A 182 -5.29 -6.89 -18.36
N ARG A 183 -5.77 -7.32 -19.53
CA ARG A 183 -7.18 -7.55 -19.82
C ARG A 183 -7.36 -8.98 -20.33
N LEU A 184 -8.54 -9.54 -20.12
CA LEU A 184 -8.81 -10.95 -20.41
C LEU A 184 -10.24 -11.16 -20.90
N ALA A 185 -10.39 -12.00 -21.91
CA ALA A 185 -11.67 -12.60 -22.26
C ALA A 185 -11.57 -14.13 -22.26
N VAL A 186 -12.67 -14.78 -21.88
CA VAL A 186 -12.83 -16.24 -21.90
C VAL A 186 -13.95 -16.56 -22.87
N ARG A 187 -13.72 -17.55 -23.74
CA ARG A 187 -14.71 -18.01 -24.72
C ARG A 187 -14.73 -19.54 -24.75
N LEU A 188 -15.92 -20.11 -24.77
CA LEU A 188 -16.11 -21.53 -25.12
C LEU A 188 -16.37 -21.60 -26.63
N VAL A 189 -15.76 -22.55 -27.33
CA VAL A 189 -16.08 -22.93 -28.70
C VAL A 189 -16.77 -24.28 -28.64
N ASP A 190 -17.97 -24.34 -29.20
CA ASP A 190 -18.85 -25.52 -29.24
C ASP A 190 -19.10 -25.93 -30.69
N VAL A 191 -18.78 -27.18 -31.03
CA VAL A 191 -18.88 -27.73 -32.39
C VAL A 191 -19.68 -29.02 -32.38
N ASP A 192 -20.80 -29.07 -33.09
CA ASP A 192 -21.74 -30.21 -33.01
C ASP A 192 -21.38 -31.38 -33.96
N SER A 193 -20.53 -31.16 -34.99
CA SER A 193 -20.30 -32.15 -36.06
C SER A 193 -18.86 -32.28 -36.51
N GLU A 194 -18.30 -33.49 -36.39
CA GLU A 194 -17.00 -33.86 -36.99
C GLU A 194 -17.02 -33.85 -38.52
N ALA A 195 -18.17 -34.19 -39.14
CA ALA A 195 -18.27 -34.35 -40.60
C ALA A 195 -18.38 -33.01 -41.35
N ARG A 196 -18.92 -31.99 -40.68
CA ARG A 196 -19.01 -30.61 -41.16
C ARG A 196 -18.77 -29.68 -39.96
N PRO A 197 -17.51 -29.43 -39.60
CA PRO A 197 -17.18 -28.66 -38.41
C PRO A 197 -17.55 -27.19 -38.62
N GLU A 198 -18.69 -26.81 -38.03
CA GLU A 198 -19.17 -25.44 -37.92
C GLU A 198 -19.34 -25.12 -36.43
N VAL A 199 -18.94 -23.91 -36.04
CA VAL A 199 -19.11 -23.44 -34.65
C VAL A 199 -20.60 -23.24 -34.40
N ALA A 200 -21.19 -24.15 -33.63
CA ALA A 200 -22.60 -24.13 -33.29
C ALA A 200 -22.92 -23.03 -32.27
N ASN A 201 -22.02 -22.85 -31.29
CA ASN A 201 -22.15 -21.83 -30.27
C ASN A 201 -20.77 -21.36 -29.79
N ALA A 202 -20.68 -20.10 -29.36
CA ALA A 202 -19.42 -19.56 -28.84
C ALA A 202 -19.63 -18.51 -27.73
N PRO A 203 -20.18 -18.89 -26.56
CA PRO A 203 -20.42 -17.94 -25.50
C PRO A 203 -19.09 -17.40 -24.98
N ALA A 204 -19.01 -16.07 -24.81
CA ALA A 204 -17.81 -15.36 -24.41
C ALA A 204 -18.11 -14.36 -23.30
N SER A 205 -17.12 -14.08 -22.45
CA SER A 205 -17.21 -13.03 -21.44
C SER A 205 -17.23 -11.63 -22.07
N GLU A 206 -16.60 -11.46 -23.23
CA GLU A 206 -16.60 -10.23 -24.04
C GLU A 206 -16.26 -10.57 -25.49
N ARG A 207 -16.74 -9.75 -26.45
CA ARG A 207 -16.34 -9.87 -27.85
C ARG A 207 -14.90 -9.39 -28.05
N VAL A 208 -14.07 -10.23 -28.67
CA VAL A 208 -12.69 -9.87 -29.02
C VAL A 208 -12.65 -9.11 -30.34
N ASP A 209 -12.15 -7.87 -30.31
CA ASP A 209 -11.76 -7.11 -31.49
C ASP A 209 -10.23 -6.99 -31.51
N PRO A 210 -9.52 -7.63 -32.45
CA PRO A 210 -8.06 -7.57 -32.54
C PRO A 210 -7.49 -6.16 -32.66
N ARG A 211 -8.28 -5.19 -33.13
CA ARG A 211 -7.86 -3.79 -33.29
C ARG A 211 -8.10 -2.94 -32.05
N HIS A 212 -8.91 -3.44 -31.11
CA HIS A 212 -9.37 -2.70 -29.94
C HIS A 212 -9.23 -3.54 -28.65
N LEU A 213 -8.03 -4.05 -28.39
CA LEU A 213 -7.72 -4.88 -27.21
C LEU A 213 -7.93 -4.14 -25.87
N GLU A 214 -7.87 -2.81 -25.88
CA GLU A 214 -8.21 -1.96 -24.74
C GLU A 214 -9.67 -2.06 -24.31
N ARG A 215 -10.54 -2.64 -25.14
CA ARG A 215 -11.95 -2.88 -24.81
C ARG A 215 -12.19 -4.21 -24.11
N LEU A 216 -11.19 -5.08 -24.00
CA LEU A 216 -11.35 -6.31 -23.22
C LEU A 216 -11.53 -5.96 -21.73
N PRO A 217 -12.28 -6.77 -20.94
CA PRO A 217 -12.45 -6.51 -19.53
C PRO A 217 -11.11 -6.56 -18.78
N SER A 218 -10.89 -5.63 -17.87
CA SER A 218 -9.70 -5.63 -17.01
C SER A 218 -9.63 -6.89 -16.16
N ILE A 219 -8.43 -7.40 -15.92
CA ILE A 219 -8.23 -8.45 -14.93
C ILE A 219 -8.41 -7.85 -13.52
N VAL A 220 -9.19 -8.54 -12.69
CA VAL A 220 -9.39 -8.21 -11.27
C VAL A 220 -8.69 -9.29 -10.45
N ALA A 221 -7.49 -8.97 -9.97
CA ALA A 221 -6.75 -9.85 -9.08
C ALA A 221 -7.45 -9.96 -7.71
N GLU A 222 -7.79 -11.16 -7.27
CA GLU A 222 -8.49 -11.44 -6.01
C GLU A 222 -7.62 -12.26 -5.05
N GLY A 223 -7.79 -12.04 -3.75
CA GLY A 223 -6.99 -12.72 -2.73
C GLY A 223 -5.53 -12.28 -2.71
N GLY A 224 -4.73 -12.94 -1.87
CA GLY A 224 -3.28 -12.72 -1.78
C GLY A 224 -2.88 -11.26 -1.56
N GLU A 225 -1.81 -10.87 -2.24
CA GLU A 225 -1.23 -9.52 -2.17
C GLU A 225 -2.15 -8.49 -2.82
N ALA A 226 -2.85 -8.83 -3.90
CA ALA A 226 -3.82 -7.95 -4.53
C ALA A 226 -4.98 -7.58 -3.59
N GLY A 227 -5.50 -8.54 -2.83
CA GLY A 227 -6.51 -8.33 -1.79
C GLY A 227 -6.00 -7.45 -0.64
N MET A 228 -4.76 -7.67 -0.20
CA MET A 228 -4.12 -6.84 0.82
C MET A 228 -3.94 -5.39 0.36
N LEU A 229 -3.44 -5.17 -0.86
CA LEU A 229 -3.31 -3.82 -1.42
C LEU A 229 -4.66 -3.13 -1.52
N ARG A 230 -5.70 -3.83 -2.00
CA ARG A 230 -7.06 -3.26 -2.08
C ARG A 230 -7.59 -2.85 -0.71
N THR A 231 -7.41 -3.71 0.29
CA THR A 231 -7.75 -3.40 1.69
C THR A 231 -7.02 -2.15 2.18
N PHE A 232 -5.71 -2.03 1.89
CA PHE A 232 -4.94 -0.84 2.22
C PHE A 232 -5.50 0.41 1.54
N LEU A 233 -5.69 0.39 0.21
CA LEU A 233 -6.18 1.53 -0.56
C LEU A 233 -7.55 2.00 -0.06
N HIS A 234 -8.45 1.05 0.23
CA HIS A 234 -9.76 1.33 0.82
C HIS A 234 -9.65 1.98 2.21
N SER A 235 -8.80 1.44 3.09
CA SER A 235 -8.59 2.00 4.44
C SER A 235 -8.03 3.43 4.43
N ARG A 236 -7.49 3.87 3.29
CA ARG A 236 -6.91 5.20 3.07
C ARG A 236 -7.77 6.10 2.20
N GLY A 237 -8.94 5.63 1.72
CA GLY A 237 -9.82 6.39 0.83
C GLY A 237 -9.16 6.76 -0.50
N ILE A 238 -8.30 5.88 -1.03
CA ILE A 238 -7.53 6.07 -2.26
C ILE A 238 -7.66 4.86 -3.21
N GLU A 239 -8.82 4.23 -3.28
CA GLU A 239 -9.11 3.05 -4.09
C GLU A 239 -8.80 3.22 -5.58
N GLY A 240 -8.94 4.45 -6.09
CA GLY A 240 -8.60 4.80 -7.47
C GLY A 240 -7.12 5.15 -7.70
N ALA A 241 -6.28 5.15 -6.65
CA ALA A 241 -4.88 5.53 -6.78
C ALA A 241 -4.07 4.45 -7.51
N THR A 242 -3.40 4.86 -8.58
CA THR A 242 -2.51 3.98 -9.34
C THR A 242 -1.13 3.95 -8.67
N PRO A 243 -0.51 2.77 -8.49
CA PRO A 243 0.88 2.68 -8.06
C PRO A 243 1.82 3.46 -8.97
N ARG A 244 2.72 4.24 -8.37
CA ARG A 244 3.84 4.89 -9.06
C ARG A 244 4.97 3.89 -9.32
N PHE A 245 5.21 2.99 -8.37
CA PHE A 245 6.10 1.84 -8.50
C PHE A 245 5.43 0.62 -7.89
N ASP A 246 5.58 -0.52 -8.54
CA ASP A 246 5.14 -1.83 -8.05
C ASP A 246 6.32 -2.79 -8.27
N LEU A 247 7.07 -3.02 -7.20
CA LEU A 247 8.36 -3.70 -7.22
C LEU A 247 8.23 -5.04 -6.51
N ARG A 248 9.05 -6.00 -6.93
CA ARG A 248 9.15 -7.31 -6.26
C ARG A 248 10.60 -7.66 -5.96
N GLY A 249 10.86 -8.13 -4.74
CA GLY A 249 12.19 -8.59 -4.35
C GLY A 249 12.23 -9.15 -2.95
N ASP A 250 13.20 -10.01 -2.70
CA ASP A 250 13.46 -10.58 -1.38
C ASP A 250 13.99 -9.48 -0.45
N VAL A 251 13.15 -9.05 0.49
CA VAL A 251 13.50 -8.03 1.49
C VAL A 251 13.51 -8.61 2.90
N GLN A 252 13.08 -9.86 3.07
CA GLN A 252 13.11 -10.58 4.35
C GLN A 252 14.34 -11.51 4.48
N GLY A 253 14.96 -11.89 3.37
CA GLY A 253 16.15 -12.74 3.29
C GLY A 253 15.84 -14.23 3.22
N ASP A 254 14.63 -14.60 2.80
CA ASP A 254 14.14 -15.99 2.76
C ASP A 254 13.99 -16.53 1.33
N ALA A 255 14.55 -15.82 0.34
CA ALA A 255 14.45 -16.08 -1.09
C ALA A 255 13.03 -16.01 -1.68
N ARG A 256 12.03 -15.55 -0.91
CA ARG A 256 10.68 -15.27 -1.40
C ARG A 256 10.58 -13.76 -1.67
N PRO A 257 10.16 -13.34 -2.88
CA PRO A 257 10.05 -11.93 -3.17
C PRO A 257 8.76 -11.34 -2.59
N GLU A 258 8.90 -10.36 -1.71
CA GLU A 258 7.80 -9.49 -1.29
C GLU A 258 7.43 -8.51 -2.40
N ARG A 259 6.19 -8.02 -2.37
CA ARG A 259 5.69 -6.92 -3.19
C ARG A 259 5.78 -5.60 -2.42
N ILE A 260 6.40 -4.62 -3.05
CA ILE A 260 6.60 -3.27 -2.53
C ILE A 260 5.95 -2.28 -3.48
N VAL A 261 4.87 -1.65 -3.01
CA VAL A 261 4.05 -0.72 -3.78
C VAL A 261 4.28 0.70 -3.28
N VAL A 262 4.69 1.60 -4.17
CA VAL A 262 4.70 3.04 -3.91
C VAL A 262 3.45 3.63 -4.55
N VAL A 263 2.47 4.03 -3.74
CA VAL A 263 1.18 4.53 -4.20
C VAL A 263 0.77 5.76 -3.42
N ASN A 264 0.31 6.80 -4.12
CA ASN A 264 0.09 8.11 -3.55
C ASN A 264 1.32 8.59 -2.74
N THR A 265 1.18 8.87 -1.44
CA THR A 265 2.27 9.24 -0.53
C THR A 265 2.76 8.07 0.32
N PHE A 266 2.50 6.82 -0.06
CA PHE A 266 2.79 5.65 0.78
C PHE A 266 3.74 4.66 0.10
N ILE A 267 4.62 4.06 0.89
CA ILE A 267 5.22 2.77 0.62
C ILE A 267 4.34 1.72 1.31
N VAL A 268 4.03 0.63 0.63
CA VAL A 268 3.30 -0.51 1.19
C VAL A 268 4.12 -1.77 0.89
N ILE A 269 4.28 -2.63 1.88
CA ILE A 269 4.93 -3.94 1.73
C ILE A 269 3.93 -5.05 2.10
N MET A 270 3.93 -6.11 1.31
CA MET A 270 3.14 -7.32 1.51
C MET A 270 3.81 -8.50 0.80
N GLY A 271 3.47 -9.72 1.18
CA GLY A 271 3.95 -10.93 0.51
C GLY A 271 4.10 -12.10 1.47
N GLU A 272 4.27 -13.30 0.93
CA GLU A 272 4.31 -14.54 1.70
C GLU A 272 5.41 -14.57 2.78
N GLY A 273 6.59 -14.01 2.48
CA GLY A 273 7.69 -13.88 3.44
C GLY A 273 7.49 -12.76 4.47
N TYR A 274 6.56 -11.84 4.22
CA TYR A 274 6.28 -10.71 5.10
C TYR A 274 5.08 -10.97 6.00
N ARG A 275 5.31 -11.05 7.32
CA ARG A 275 4.25 -11.33 8.32
C ARG A 275 3.38 -12.53 7.93
N ASP A 276 4.05 -13.61 7.50
CA ASP A 276 3.45 -14.89 7.08
C ASP A 276 2.39 -14.76 5.96
N GLY A 277 2.48 -13.71 5.12
CA GLY A 277 1.51 -13.49 4.03
C GLY A 277 0.12 -13.09 4.49
N ALA A 278 -0.07 -12.79 5.78
CA ALA A 278 -1.37 -12.47 6.36
C ALA A 278 -1.61 -10.97 6.57
N ALA A 279 -0.58 -10.13 6.36
CA ALA A 279 -0.67 -8.70 6.64
C ALA A 279 0.22 -7.86 5.72
N PHE A 280 -0.05 -6.56 5.70
CA PHE A 280 0.79 -5.54 5.07
C PHE A 280 1.31 -4.55 6.13
N ASP A 281 2.39 -3.85 5.80
CA ASP A 281 2.86 -2.66 6.53
C ASP A 281 2.97 -1.47 5.55
N PHE A 282 2.91 -0.25 6.06
CA PHE A 282 3.00 0.94 5.22
C PHE A 282 3.76 2.09 5.90
N PHE A 283 4.40 2.92 5.09
CA PHE A 283 5.10 4.12 5.53
C PHE A 283 4.65 5.31 4.71
N GLN A 284 4.27 6.41 5.38
CA GLN A 284 3.92 7.65 4.69
C GLN A 284 5.19 8.44 4.37
N LEU A 285 5.43 8.62 3.08
CA LEU A 285 6.50 9.47 2.55
C LEU A 285 6.21 10.95 2.86
N PRO A 286 7.26 11.74 3.19
CA PRO A 286 7.14 13.17 3.43
C PRO A 286 7.06 13.96 2.11
N ILE A 287 6.07 13.62 1.28
CA ILE A 287 5.76 14.19 -0.03
C ILE A 287 4.26 14.45 -0.12
N THR A 288 3.84 15.26 -1.09
CA THR A 288 2.44 15.65 -1.31
C THR A 288 1.74 14.76 -2.34
N SER A 289 2.49 14.16 -3.26
CA SER A 289 1.91 13.28 -4.29
C SER A 289 2.92 12.24 -4.80
N ALA A 290 2.40 11.16 -5.40
CA ALA A 290 3.23 10.10 -5.98
C ALA A 290 4.14 10.60 -7.12
N ALA A 291 3.76 11.69 -7.81
CA ALA A 291 4.56 12.29 -8.88
C ALA A 291 5.90 12.85 -8.37
N GLU A 292 6.02 13.08 -7.07
CA GLU A 292 7.24 13.52 -6.41
C GLU A 292 8.23 12.37 -6.17
N VAL A 293 7.81 11.12 -6.33
CA VAL A 293 8.73 9.96 -6.38
C VAL A 293 9.30 9.85 -7.78
N ARG A 294 10.53 10.35 -7.96
CA ARG A 294 11.22 10.49 -9.24
C ARG A 294 11.74 9.15 -9.76
N SER A 295 12.25 8.31 -8.87
CA SER A 295 12.73 6.96 -9.18
C SER A 295 12.49 6.03 -8.00
N GLY A 296 12.37 4.73 -8.28
CA GLY A 296 12.26 3.68 -7.27
C GLY A 296 12.86 2.38 -7.77
N GLN A 297 13.69 1.73 -6.96
CA GLN A 297 14.30 0.44 -7.26
C GLN A 297 14.60 -0.34 -5.98
N LEU A 298 14.71 -1.67 -6.10
CA LEU A 298 15.20 -2.53 -5.01
C LEU A 298 16.68 -2.84 -5.21
N THR A 299 17.49 -2.68 -4.18
CA THR A 299 18.95 -2.89 -4.24
C THR A 299 19.44 -3.38 -2.89
N ASP A 300 20.25 -4.45 -2.87
CA ASP A 300 20.99 -4.88 -1.68
C ASP A 300 22.19 -3.95 -1.47
N LEU A 301 22.04 -2.99 -0.54
CA LEU A 301 23.03 -1.95 -0.26
C LEU A 301 23.98 -2.31 0.89
N ASP A 302 23.58 -3.23 1.75
CA ASP A 302 24.34 -3.64 2.94
C ASP A 302 25.02 -5.02 2.80
N ARG A 303 24.73 -5.73 1.70
CA ARG A 303 25.17 -7.10 1.38
C ARG A 303 24.65 -8.14 2.37
N SER A 304 23.49 -7.89 2.97
CA SER A 304 22.79 -8.85 3.82
C SER A 304 22.10 -9.96 3.01
N GLY A 305 21.99 -9.81 1.69
CA GLY A 305 21.16 -10.66 0.83
C GLY A 305 19.70 -10.19 0.77
N LYS A 306 19.31 -9.23 1.62
CA LYS A 306 18.02 -8.56 1.59
C LYS A 306 18.14 -7.31 0.73
N LYS A 307 17.05 -6.93 0.05
CA LYS A 307 17.03 -5.69 -0.74
C LYS A 307 16.42 -4.53 0.05
N GLU A 308 17.05 -3.37 -0.02
CA GLU A 308 16.46 -2.09 0.37
C GLU A 308 15.67 -1.46 -0.77
N LEU A 309 14.63 -0.69 -0.45
CA LEU A 309 13.97 0.20 -1.40
C LEU A 309 14.73 1.51 -1.48
N VAL A 310 15.22 1.85 -2.66
CA VAL A 310 15.90 3.12 -2.95
C VAL A 310 14.99 4.02 -3.76
N LEU A 311 14.64 5.17 -3.19
CA LEU A 311 13.82 6.20 -3.83
C LEU A 311 14.62 7.47 -4.08
N THR A 312 14.25 8.20 -5.13
CA THR A 312 14.55 9.64 -5.22
C THR A 312 13.25 10.40 -5.03
N LEU A 313 13.16 11.22 -3.99
CA LEU A 313 11.95 11.93 -3.56
C LEU A 313 12.12 13.43 -3.74
N ARG A 314 11.12 14.12 -4.29
CA ARG A 314 11.05 15.58 -4.24
C ARG A 314 10.20 16.02 -3.06
N GLN A 315 10.71 16.93 -2.25
CA GLN A 315 9.94 17.64 -1.24
C GLN A 315 9.81 19.10 -1.65
N GLN A 316 8.61 19.66 -1.50
CA GLN A 316 8.33 21.05 -1.85
C GLN A 316 7.74 21.80 -0.66
N ASP A 317 8.17 23.04 -0.48
CA ASP A 317 7.57 23.98 0.45
C ASP A 317 7.59 25.40 -0.15
N GLN A 318 7.16 26.40 0.63
CA GLN A 318 7.13 27.80 0.18
C GLN A 318 8.52 28.39 -0.11
N ARG A 319 9.60 27.76 0.35
CA ARG A 319 10.99 28.23 0.16
C ARG A 319 11.65 27.58 -1.06
N GLY A 320 11.01 26.59 -1.67
CA GLY A 320 11.45 25.93 -2.87
C GLY A 320 11.30 24.42 -2.81
N SER A 321 12.25 23.68 -3.38
CA SER A 321 12.20 22.22 -3.38
C SER A 321 13.55 21.58 -3.12
N ARG A 322 13.54 20.35 -2.61
CA ARG A 322 14.73 19.51 -2.49
C ARG A 322 14.46 18.12 -3.02
N ASP A 323 15.45 17.53 -3.68
CA ASP A 323 15.42 16.11 -4.04
C ASP A 323 16.31 15.32 -3.07
N LEU A 324 15.79 14.20 -2.57
CA LEU A 324 16.44 13.31 -1.61
C LEU A 324 16.66 11.94 -2.26
N PHE A 325 17.89 11.45 -2.24
CA PHE A 325 18.17 10.03 -2.41
C PHE A 325 17.97 9.35 -1.05
N GLN A 326 17.06 8.38 -0.95
CA GLN A 326 16.72 7.74 0.32
C GLN A 326 16.58 6.23 0.16
N SER A 327 17.21 5.46 1.03
CA SER A 327 16.99 4.02 1.14
C SER A 327 16.10 3.70 2.34
N PHE A 328 15.30 2.64 2.19
CA PHE A 328 14.40 2.12 3.21
C PHE A 328 14.70 0.63 3.43
N SER A 329 14.80 0.24 4.68
CA SER A 329 14.93 -1.16 5.12
C SER A 329 13.58 -1.70 5.57
N PHE A 330 13.43 -3.03 5.53
CA PHE A 330 12.22 -3.77 5.89
C PHE A 330 12.44 -4.78 7.02
N ASN A 331 13.62 -4.77 7.66
CA ASN A 331 13.99 -5.75 8.70
C ASN A 331 13.03 -5.72 9.90
N ASP A 332 12.61 -4.54 10.33
CA ASP A 332 11.72 -4.32 11.50
C ASP A 332 10.59 -3.34 11.13
N GLY A 333 9.89 -3.65 10.04
CA GLY A 333 8.96 -2.73 9.38
C GLY A 333 9.66 -1.74 8.44
N ILE A 334 8.89 -0.88 7.78
CA ILE A 334 9.44 0.06 6.80
C ILE A 334 10.11 1.24 7.53
N ARG A 335 11.43 1.42 7.32
CA ARG A 335 12.17 2.53 7.94
C ARG A 335 13.17 3.18 6.99
N PRO A 336 13.33 4.53 7.02
CA PRO A 336 14.48 5.17 6.44
C PRO A 336 15.78 4.59 7.01
N HIS A 337 16.68 4.23 6.11
CA HIS A 337 17.92 3.53 6.43
C HIS A 337 19.16 4.39 6.11
N PHE A 338 19.10 5.13 5.01
CA PHE A 338 20.11 6.13 4.65
C PHE A 338 19.49 7.23 3.77
N GLY A 339 20.00 8.45 3.84
CA GLY A 339 19.49 9.59 3.07
C GLY A 339 20.58 10.58 2.69
N LEU A 340 20.50 11.15 1.49
CA LEU A 340 21.36 12.20 0.96
C LEU A 340 20.52 13.27 0.25
N GLU A 341 20.78 14.55 0.52
CA GLU A 341 20.26 15.63 -0.33
C GLU A 341 21.04 15.66 -1.66
N VAL A 342 20.31 15.61 -2.79
CA VAL A 342 20.90 15.56 -4.14
C VAL A 342 20.52 16.75 -5.01
N ARG A 343 19.49 17.51 -4.65
CA ARG A 343 19.18 18.78 -5.29
C ARG A 343 18.52 19.72 -4.30
N LYS A 344 18.79 21.02 -4.42
CA LYS A 344 18.05 22.09 -3.77
C LYS A 344 17.75 23.18 -4.78
N GLN A 345 16.50 23.62 -4.81
CA GLN A 345 15.99 24.67 -5.69
C GLN A 345 15.35 25.74 -4.82
N THR A 346 15.73 26.99 -5.04
CA THR A 346 15.12 28.18 -4.46
C THR A 346 14.62 29.09 -5.58
N HIS A 347 14.12 30.28 -5.22
CA HIS A 347 13.80 31.33 -6.18
C HIS A 347 15.04 31.93 -6.86
N ASP A 348 16.18 31.99 -6.15
CA ASP A 348 17.44 32.54 -6.67
C ASP A 348 18.16 31.59 -7.63
N GLY A 349 17.89 30.29 -7.55
CA GLY A 349 18.58 29.30 -8.38
C GLY A 349 18.55 27.89 -7.82
N PHE A 350 19.54 27.08 -8.20
CA PHE A 350 19.65 25.70 -7.72
C PHE A 350 21.09 25.25 -7.49
N VAL A 351 21.22 24.19 -6.68
CA VAL A 351 22.43 23.41 -6.52
C VAL A 351 22.08 21.92 -6.58
N GLU A 352 22.91 21.13 -7.22
CA GLU A 352 22.72 19.68 -7.36
C GLU A 352 24.01 18.90 -7.08
N ALA A 353 23.84 17.67 -6.62
CA ALA A 353 24.86 16.66 -6.47
C ALA A 353 24.43 15.39 -7.21
N ARG A 354 25.40 14.64 -7.72
CA ARG A 354 25.14 13.37 -8.42
C ARG A 354 25.45 12.20 -7.51
N VAL A 355 24.51 11.28 -7.36
CA VAL A 355 24.69 10.04 -6.62
C VAL A 355 24.79 8.87 -7.59
N SER A 356 25.72 7.95 -7.32
CA SER A 356 25.84 6.68 -8.02
C SER A 356 26.08 5.55 -7.02
N VAL A 357 25.38 4.43 -7.20
CA VAL A 357 25.61 3.19 -6.43
C VAL A 357 26.51 2.30 -7.27
N ARG A 358 27.70 1.98 -6.76
CA ARG A 358 28.71 1.17 -7.46
C ARG A 358 28.81 -0.21 -6.83
N PRO A 359 28.41 -1.29 -7.53
CA PRO A 359 28.59 -2.64 -7.02
C PRO A 359 30.07 -2.96 -6.81
N GLN A 360 30.37 -3.79 -5.83
CA GLN A 360 31.73 -4.25 -5.53
C GLN A 360 31.84 -5.76 -5.72
N ARG A 361 32.97 -6.23 -6.26
CA ARG A 361 33.24 -7.69 -6.33
C ARG A 361 33.25 -8.32 -4.93
N ARG A 362 33.88 -7.66 -3.96
CA ARG A 362 33.92 -8.04 -2.54
C ARG A 362 33.44 -6.89 -1.67
N GLY A 363 32.56 -7.17 -0.69
CA GLY A 363 31.97 -6.18 0.21
C GLY A 363 30.71 -5.48 -0.33
N PRO A 364 30.03 -4.68 0.51
CA PRO A 364 28.80 -3.97 0.12
C PRO A 364 29.06 -2.93 -0.98
N PRO A 365 28.04 -2.57 -1.77
CA PRO A 365 28.13 -1.49 -2.75
C PRO A 365 28.63 -0.17 -2.13
N LEU A 366 29.28 0.65 -2.96
CA LEU A 366 29.71 1.99 -2.58
C LEU A 366 28.70 3.01 -3.08
N ILE A 367 28.23 3.88 -2.19
CA ILE A 367 27.40 5.03 -2.58
C ILE A 367 28.34 6.23 -2.75
N GLU A 368 28.54 6.65 -3.99
CA GLU A 368 29.39 7.81 -4.31
C GLU A 368 28.52 9.02 -4.63
N VAL A 369 28.71 10.10 -3.88
CA VAL A 369 28.13 11.41 -4.16
C VAL A 369 29.22 12.36 -4.67
N ARG A 370 28.93 13.11 -5.72
CA ARG A 370 29.81 14.15 -6.28
C ARG A 370 29.07 15.48 -6.30
N ALA A 371 29.75 16.55 -5.88
CA ALA A 371 29.27 17.91 -6.09
C ALA A 371 29.00 18.14 -7.58
N GLY A 372 27.84 18.70 -7.90
CA GLY A 372 27.37 18.88 -9.27
C GLY A 372 27.47 20.33 -9.71
N ARG A 373 26.38 20.83 -10.28
CA ARG A 373 26.28 22.20 -10.79
C ARG A 373 25.52 23.07 -9.79
N ALA A 374 25.75 24.36 -9.90
CA ALA A 374 24.89 25.36 -9.30
C ALA A 374 24.69 26.48 -10.31
N GLU A 375 23.53 27.11 -10.25
CA GLU A 375 23.14 28.25 -11.06
C GLU A 375 22.37 29.21 -10.16
N GLY A 376 22.76 30.49 -10.16
CA GLY A 376 22.17 31.52 -9.29
C GLY A 376 22.46 31.38 -7.80
N LEU A 377 23.01 30.24 -7.35
CA LEU A 377 23.43 29.99 -5.97
C LEU A 377 24.96 29.86 -5.88
N ASP A 378 25.54 30.41 -4.81
CA ASP A 378 26.96 30.39 -4.49
C ASP A 378 27.22 30.37 -2.97
N ALA A 379 28.48 30.50 -2.57
CA ALA A 379 28.88 30.50 -1.15
C ALA A 379 28.32 31.68 -0.34
N GLU A 380 27.99 32.80 -0.99
CA GLU A 380 27.54 34.02 -0.33
C GLU A 380 26.04 34.00 -0.08
N ASN A 381 25.27 33.51 -1.05
CA ASN A 381 23.81 33.53 -1.01
C ASN A 381 23.18 32.19 -0.60
N PHE A 382 23.91 31.07 -0.65
CA PHE A 382 23.37 29.77 -0.23
C PHE A 382 23.36 29.63 1.28
N ARG A 383 22.16 29.60 1.86
CA ARG A 383 21.94 29.29 3.27
C ARG A 383 21.53 27.82 3.42
N GLU A 384 22.48 26.99 3.83
CA GLU A 384 22.21 25.58 4.03
C GLU A 384 21.22 25.34 5.19
N SER A 385 20.30 24.41 4.97
CA SER A 385 19.32 23.95 5.96
C SER A 385 18.97 22.52 5.56
N PRO A 386 19.75 21.53 6.03
CA PRO A 386 19.61 20.15 5.61
C PRO A 386 18.35 19.53 6.23
N ALA A 387 17.82 18.51 5.58
CA ALA A 387 16.74 17.71 6.13
C ALA A 387 17.25 16.89 7.32
N ALA A 388 16.43 16.78 8.37
CA ALA A 388 16.75 15.98 9.54
C ALA A 388 16.97 14.50 9.17
N GLY A 389 18.05 13.90 9.68
CA GLY A 389 18.38 12.50 9.42
C GLY A 389 18.83 12.19 7.99
N VAL A 390 19.20 13.23 7.23
CA VAL A 390 19.70 13.13 5.85
C VAL A 390 21.04 13.83 5.78
N GLU A 391 21.98 13.22 5.07
CA GLU A 391 23.29 13.81 4.80
C GLU A 391 23.15 15.05 3.90
N PRO A 392 23.85 16.16 4.20
CA PRO A 392 23.77 17.40 3.46
C PRO A 392 24.26 17.24 2.01
N ILE A 393 23.81 18.15 1.15
CA ILE A 393 24.21 18.17 -0.26
C ILE A 393 25.68 18.58 -0.39
N LEU A 394 26.43 17.90 -1.26
CA LEU A 394 27.78 18.35 -1.60
C LEU A 394 27.71 19.58 -2.52
N LEU A 395 28.30 20.69 -2.06
CA LEU A 395 28.30 21.97 -2.76
C LEU A 395 29.49 22.10 -3.72
N PRO A 396 29.32 22.72 -4.90
CA PRO A 396 30.42 22.99 -5.83
C PRO A 396 31.55 23.86 -5.25
N TRP A 397 31.22 24.69 -4.27
CA TRP A 397 32.14 25.53 -3.49
C TRP A 397 32.38 24.99 -2.07
N GLY A 398 31.89 23.78 -1.74
CA GLY A 398 32.08 23.16 -0.44
C GLY A 398 33.44 22.48 -0.28
N PRO A 399 33.81 22.02 0.93
CA PRO A 399 35.14 21.47 1.23
C PRO A 399 35.48 20.17 0.49
N HIS A 400 34.46 19.42 0.03
CA HIS A 400 34.65 18.14 -0.65
C HIS A 400 33.93 18.11 -1.99
N ARG A 401 34.65 17.72 -3.05
CA ARG A 401 34.04 17.54 -4.40
C ARG A 401 33.36 16.19 -4.54
N SER A 402 33.72 15.22 -3.70
CA SER A 402 33.09 13.91 -3.67
C SER A 402 33.25 13.23 -2.32
N ARG A 403 32.28 12.41 -1.97
CA ARG A 403 32.25 11.58 -0.78
C ARG A 403 31.73 10.19 -1.14
N THR A 404 32.32 9.16 -0.55
CA THR A 404 31.94 7.77 -0.74
C THR A 404 31.51 7.19 0.59
N TYR A 405 30.32 6.58 0.61
CA TYR A 405 29.78 5.87 1.76
C TYR A 405 29.83 4.36 1.52
N ARG A 406 29.96 3.62 2.61
CA ARG A 406 29.90 2.16 2.63
C ARG A 406 29.19 1.69 3.90
N TRP A 407 28.44 0.60 3.80
CA TRP A 407 27.95 -0.10 4.98
C TRP A 407 29.11 -0.65 5.81
N ASP A 408 29.14 -0.32 7.11
CA ASP A 408 30.18 -0.76 8.05
C ASP A 408 29.74 -1.95 8.94
N GLY A 409 28.55 -2.49 8.71
CA GLY A 409 27.91 -3.49 9.55
C GLY A 409 26.80 -2.93 10.44
N ARG A 410 26.75 -1.60 10.62
CA ARG A 410 25.75 -0.93 11.46
C ARG A 410 25.09 0.29 10.78
N ARG A 411 25.83 1.03 9.98
CA ARG A 411 25.36 2.22 9.27
C ARG A 411 26.14 2.46 7.98
N PHE A 412 25.63 3.35 7.13
CA PHE A 412 26.44 3.91 6.06
C PHE A 412 27.42 4.93 6.64
N ALA A 413 28.69 4.56 6.66
CA ALA A 413 29.78 5.42 7.13
C ALA A 413 30.54 6.01 5.94
N ILE A 414 31.12 7.19 6.15
CA ILE A 414 32.03 7.81 5.19
C ILE A 414 33.28 6.93 5.08
N LEU A 415 33.52 6.39 3.88
CA LEU A 415 34.70 5.61 3.55
C LEU A 415 35.83 6.51 3.05
N ARG A 416 35.48 7.50 2.21
CA ARG A 416 36.46 8.37 1.55
C ARG A 416 35.84 9.72 1.22
N GLU A 417 36.63 10.77 1.39
CA GLU A 417 36.35 12.11 0.88
C GLU A 417 37.46 12.55 -0.06
N THR A 418 37.09 13.37 -1.05
CA THR A 418 38.07 14.03 -1.91
C THR A 418 37.94 15.54 -1.74
N PRO A 419 39.00 16.22 -1.28
CA PRO A 419 38.98 17.67 -1.11
C PRO A 419 38.61 18.41 -2.40
N ASN A 420 37.92 19.53 -2.26
CA ASN A 420 37.65 20.44 -3.34
C ASN A 420 38.78 21.48 -3.44
N PRO A 421 39.61 21.49 -4.50
CA PRO A 421 40.71 22.44 -4.62
C PRO A 421 40.23 23.90 -4.78
N ARG A 422 38.94 24.12 -5.06
CA ARG A 422 38.33 25.45 -5.18
C ARG A 422 37.72 25.95 -3.86
N TYR A 423 37.74 25.14 -2.81
CA TYR A 423 37.26 25.55 -1.51
C TYR A 423 38.25 26.49 -0.84
N VAL A 424 37.77 27.66 -0.43
CA VAL A 424 38.50 28.59 0.42
C VAL A 424 37.85 28.55 1.78
N ASP A 425 38.60 28.17 2.82
CA ASP A 425 38.08 28.21 4.18
C ASP A 425 37.82 29.68 4.59
N PRO A 426 36.59 30.05 4.98
CA PRO A 426 36.29 31.39 5.48
C PRO A 426 37.18 31.79 6.68
N ALA A 427 37.72 30.82 7.43
CA ALA A 427 38.65 31.06 8.53
C ALA A 427 40.04 31.53 8.08
N THR A 428 40.47 31.16 6.87
CA THR A 428 41.75 31.65 6.30
C THR A 428 41.67 33.07 5.71
N ALA A 429 40.48 33.58 5.40
CA ALA A 429 40.28 34.95 4.90
C ALA A 429 40.24 36.02 6.01
N ARG A 430 40.24 35.63 7.29
CA ARG A 430 40.07 36.52 8.46
C ARG A 430 41.30 36.67 9.36
N ARG A 431 42.51 36.43 8.83
CA ARG A 431 43.74 36.32 9.65
C ARG A 431 44.47 37.62 10.03
N ASP A 432 43.85 38.80 9.92
CA ASP A 432 44.41 40.09 10.37
C ASP A 432 43.70 40.71 11.60
N GLN A 433 43.05 39.92 12.46
CA GLN A 433 42.63 40.42 13.79
C GLN A 433 42.88 39.39 14.91
N PRO A 434 43.24 39.85 16.13
CA PRO A 434 43.58 38.97 17.24
C PRO A 434 42.38 38.14 17.68
N SER A 435 42.65 36.85 17.88
CA SER A 435 41.70 35.79 18.16
C SER A 435 41.10 35.87 19.56
N GLY A 436 39.81 36.19 19.63
CA GLY A 436 38.92 35.67 20.67
C GLY A 436 38.50 34.25 20.31
N ARG A 437 39.06 33.26 21.00
CA ARG A 437 38.69 31.85 20.85
C ARG A 437 37.22 31.67 21.23
N THR A 438 36.36 31.37 20.27
CA THR A 438 35.05 30.76 20.56
C THR A 438 34.97 29.45 19.82
N GLU A 439 34.98 28.39 20.62
CA GLU A 439 34.67 27.02 20.25
C GLU A 439 33.32 27.01 19.52
N ARG A 440 33.32 26.64 18.24
CA ARG A 440 32.12 26.65 17.40
C ARG A 440 31.21 25.52 17.87
N ALA A 441 30.20 25.88 18.66
CA ALA A 441 29.18 24.96 19.14
C ALA A 441 28.55 24.18 17.98
N ALA A 442 28.36 22.88 18.19
CA ALA A 442 27.57 22.03 17.30
C ALA A 442 26.19 22.68 17.03
N PRO A 443 25.61 22.52 15.83
CA PRO A 443 24.28 23.06 15.55
C PRO A 443 23.29 22.58 16.60
N VAL A 444 22.67 23.54 17.29
CA VAL A 444 21.69 23.27 18.34
C VAL A 444 20.51 22.52 17.71
N PRO A 445 20.13 21.34 18.22
CA PRO A 445 18.95 20.62 17.75
C PRO A 445 17.71 21.52 17.76
N PRO A 446 16.77 21.34 16.83
CA PRO A 446 15.56 22.16 16.81
C PRO A 446 14.82 22.06 18.14
N SER A 447 14.40 23.21 18.67
CA SER A 447 13.57 23.26 19.86
C SER A 447 12.22 22.56 19.62
N VAL A 448 11.57 22.18 20.72
CA VAL A 448 10.21 21.63 20.73
C VAL A 448 9.24 22.51 19.95
N ASP A 449 9.31 23.83 20.12
CA ASP A 449 8.44 24.77 19.40
C ASP A 449 8.72 24.78 17.89
N GLN A 450 9.97 24.69 17.48
CA GLN A 450 10.35 24.59 16.07
C GLN A 450 9.83 23.28 15.44
N MET A 451 9.95 22.15 16.16
CA MET A 451 9.39 20.87 15.72
C MET A 451 7.87 20.91 15.64
N LEU A 452 7.21 21.55 16.60
CA LEU A 452 5.76 21.69 16.63
C LEU A 452 5.24 22.57 15.47
N VAL A 453 5.95 23.65 15.13
CA VAL A 453 5.65 24.48 13.96
C VAL A 453 5.81 23.68 12.66
N ALA A 454 6.88 22.87 12.56
CA ALA A 454 7.10 22.01 11.41
C ALA A 454 5.98 20.97 11.25
N PHE A 455 5.57 20.33 12.36
CA PHE A 455 4.43 19.42 12.37
C PHE A 455 3.13 20.11 11.93
N LYS A 456 2.76 21.25 12.52
CA LYS A 456 1.52 21.97 12.18
C LYS A 456 1.47 22.29 10.69
N ARG A 457 2.60 22.74 10.12
CA ARG A 457 2.71 22.99 8.68
C ARG A 457 2.51 21.71 7.87
N GLN A 458 3.14 20.60 8.24
CA GLN A 458 3.00 19.31 7.55
C GLN A 458 1.57 18.76 7.63
N ALA A 459 0.90 18.92 8.77
CA ALA A 459 -0.47 18.46 9.00
C ALA A 459 -1.55 19.42 8.48
N GLY A 460 -1.16 20.51 7.79
CA GLY A 460 -2.11 21.52 7.28
C GLY A 460 -2.85 22.29 8.38
N LEU A 461 -2.32 22.31 9.61
CA LEU A 461 -2.94 22.98 10.74
C LEU A 461 -2.60 24.48 10.75
N PRO A 462 -3.54 25.35 11.17
CA PRO A 462 -3.25 26.76 11.42
C PRO A 462 -2.06 26.94 12.37
N ARG A 463 -1.22 27.96 12.14
CA ARG A 463 -0.05 28.23 13.00
C ARG A 463 -0.44 28.40 14.48
N ASN A 464 -1.59 29.01 14.73
CA ASN A 464 -2.17 29.24 16.05
C ASN A 464 -3.03 28.07 16.58
N ALA A 465 -3.09 26.93 15.88
CA ALA A 465 -3.80 25.75 16.36
C ALA A 465 -3.27 25.37 17.75
N ARG A 466 -4.18 25.14 18.69
CA ARG A 466 -3.86 24.74 20.05
C ARG A 466 -4.13 23.25 20.22
N PRO A 467 -3.27 22.52 20.94
CA PRO A 467 -3.52 21.11 21.20
C PRO A 467 -4.69 20.97 22.19
N SER A 468 -5.54 19.98 21.99
CA SER A 468 -6.58 19.58 22.95
C SER A 468 -6.00 18.81 24.14
N VAL A 469 -4.85 18.15 23.93
CA VAL A 469 -4.12 17.43 24.98
C VAL A 469 -2.64 17.76 24.90
N ARG A 470 -2.02 17.97 26.06
CA ARG A 470 -0.58 18.08 26.24
C ARG A 470 -0.15 17.20 27.42
N ILE A 471 0.79 16.29 27.19
CA ILE A 471 1.33 15.39 28.22
C ILE A 471 2.85 15.37 28.09
N ASP A 472 3.56 15.56 29.19
CA ASP A 472 5.01 15.40 29.25
C ASP A 472 5.32 14.07 29.96
N THR A 473 5.89 13.10 29.24
CA THR A 473 6.15 11.76 29.78
C THR A 473 7.21 11.03 28.95
N ASN A 474 7.98 10.15 29.59
CA ASN A 474 8.88 9.23 28.88
C ASN A 474 8.03 8.18 28.16
N VAL A 475 8.09 8.14 26.82
CA VAL A 475 7.49 7.09 25.99
C VAL A 475 8.55 6.34 25.15
N ALA A 476 9.82 6.77 25.14
CA ALA A 476 10.81 6.23 24.21
C ALA A 476 12.08 5.71 24.90
N ASP A 477 13.12 5.44 24.11
CA ASP A 477 14.29 4.66 24.54
C ASP A 477 15.19 5.36 25.57
N THR A 478 15.02 6.66 25.79
CA THR A 478 15.77 7.45 26.79
C THR A 478 14.91 7.81 27.99
N PRO A 479 15.47 7.94 29.20
CA PRO A 479 14.70 8.32 30.39
C PRO A 479 14.17 9.77 30.37
N THR A 480 14.59 10.58 29.39
CA THR A 480 14.11 11.94 29.18
C THR A 480 12.63 11.93 28.77
N ALA A 481 11.81 12.80 29.39
CA ALA A 481 10.41 12.93 29.02
C ALA A 481 10.24 13.55 27.63
N GLU A 482 9.38 12.96 26.80
CA GLU A 482 8.89 13.54 25.56
C GLU A 482 7.63 14.37 25.79
N HIS A 483 7.33 15.23 24.81
CA HIS A 483 6.10 15.99 24.73
C HIS A 483 5.13 15.31 23.76
N LEU A 484 3.97 14.91 24.29
CA LEU A 484 2.85 14.40 23.53
C LEU A 484 1.78 15.48 23.37
N PHE A 485 1.37 15.74 22.13
CA PHE A 485 0.31 16.67 21.78
C PHE A 485 -0.80 16.00 20.99
N VAL A 486 -2.04 16.47 21.14
CA VAL A 486 -3.16 16.07 20.27
C VAL A 486 -3.78 17.30 19.62
N PHE A 487 -3.87 17.31 18.29
CA PHE A 487 -4.52 18.34 17.48
C PHE A 487 -5.64 17.71 16.66
N GLY A 488 -6.87 17.84 17.15
CA GLY A 488 -8.01 17.13 16.57
C GLY A 488 -7.80 15.61 16.70
N THR A 489 -7.60 14.93 15.58
CA THR A 489 -7.30 13.49 15.53
C THR A 489 -5.80 13.20 15.33
N ASN A 490 -4.94 14.21 15.30
CA ASN A 490 -3.51 14.04 15.12
C ASN A 490 -2.81 13.96 16.49
N LEU A 491 -2.23 12.82 16.83
CA LEU A 491 -1.32 12.66 17.96
C LEU A 491 0.12 12.87 17.49
N VAL A 492 0.89 13.64 18.25
CA VAL A 492 2.29 13.95 17.96
C VAL A 492 3.13 13.72 19.19
N VAL A 493 4.29 13.09 19.01
CA VAL A 493 5.31 12.96 20.05
C VAL A 493 6.61 13.58 19.55
N LEU A 494 7.25 14.39 20.38
CA LEU A 494 8.49 15.08 20.08
C LEU A 494 9.31 15.25 21.36
N GLY A 495 10.63 15.35 21.25
CA GLY A 495 11.51 15.49 22.41
C GLY A 495 12.95 15.69 21.95
N THR A 496 13.79 16.22 22.84
CA THR A 496 15.19 16.51 22.53
C THR A 496 16.02 15.25 22.29
N ASP A 497 15.67 14.15 22.94
CA ASP A 497 16.33 12.84 22.74
C ASP A 497 15.48 11.89 21.88
N PHE A 498 14.20 12.23 21.69
CA PHE A 498 13.31 11.47 20.84
C PHE A 498 13.76 11.54 19.38
N ARG A 499 14.05 10.38 18.78
CA ARG A 499 14.57 10.27 17.41
C ARG A 499 15.81 11.17 17.18
N GLY A 500 16.67 11.29 18.20
CA GLY A 500 17.89 12.08 18.14
C GLY A 500 17.64 13.59 18.01
N GLY A 501 16.50 14.09 18.52
CA GLY A 501 16.21 15.52 18.66
C GLY A 501 15.87 16.26 17.37
N ASN A 502 15.77 15.54 16.25
CA ASN A 502 15.63 16.15 14.93
C ASN A 502 14.28 15.83 14.26
N GLY A 503 13.35 15.18 14.96
CA GLY A 503 12.10 14.78 14.36
C GLY A 503 10.99 14.55 15.36
N PHE A 504 9.78 14.41 14.82
CA PHE A 504 8.60 14.04 15.57
C PHE A 504 8.04 12.71 15.07
N PHE A 505 7.19 12.12 15.89
CA PHE A 505 6.31 11.03 15.52
C PHE A 505 4.90 11.59 15.37
N HIS A 506 4.18 11.13 14.35
CA HIS A 506 2.79 11.50 14.11
C HIS A 506 1.96 10.22 13.96
N PHE A 507 0.81 10.20 14.62
CA PHE A 507 -0.17 9.13 14.56
C PHE A 507 -1.56 9.72 14.38
N GLN A 508 -2.28 9.22 13.38
CA GLN A 508 -3.69 9.55 13.22
C GLN A 508 -4.53 8.66 14.14
N ILE A 509 -5.15 9.26 15.14
CA ILE A 509 -6.11 8.59 16.02
C ILE A 509 -7.29 8.10 15.16
N PRO A 510 -7.70 6.82 15.28
CA PRO A 510 -8.78 6.25 14.45
C PRO A 510 -10.17 6.68 14.95
N ALA A 511 -10.39 7.99 14.96
CA ALA A 511 -11.62 8.70 15.30
C ALA A 511 -12.09 9.51 14.07
N ASN A 512 -13.40 9.66 13.88
CA ASN A 512 -13.96 10.35 12.72
C ASN A 512 -13.74 11.88 12.81
N SER A 513 -13.75 12.41 14.03
CA SER A 513 -13.58 13.83 14.30
C SER A 513 -12.80 14.07 15.60
N ALA A 514 -12.39 15.32 15.82
CA ALA A 514 -11.78 15.75 17.07
C ALA A 514 -12.69 15.50 18.29
N ALA A 515 -14.00 15.66 18.12
CA ALA A 515 -14.99 15.46 19.19
C ALA A 515 -15.14 13.99 19.59
N ASP A 516 -14.69 13.07 18.74
CA ASP A 516 -14.69 11.64 19.02
C ASP A 516 -13.43 11.18 19.77
N VAL A 517 -12.46 12.05 19.99
CA VAL A 517 -11.32 11.77 20.88
C VAL A 517 -11.71 12.15 22.31
N VAL A 518 -12.16 11.16 23.08
CA VAL A 518 -12.73 11.36 24.43
C VAL A 518 -11.65 11.70 25.45
N SER A 519 -10.54 10.97 25.44
CA SER A 519 -9.42 11.22 26.35
C SER A 519 -8.13 10.62 25.84
N VAL A 520 -7.00 11.28 26.12
CA VAL A 520 -5.66 10.69 25.96
C VAL A 520 -4.91 10.80 27.28
N GLN A 521 -4.30 9.71 27.72
CA GLN A 521 -3.54 9.59 28.96
C GLN A 521 -2.25 8.80 28.70
N ALA A 522 -1.31 8.83 29.63
CA ALA A 522 -0.09 8.03 29.56
C ALA A 522 0.24 7.37 30.91
N ALA A 523 0.64 6.10 30.87
CA ALA A 523 1.07 5.35 32.04
C ALA A 523 1.98 4.17 31.66
N ASP A 524 3.01 3.90 32.46
CA ASP A 524 3.85 2.69 32.35
C ASP A 524 3.06 1.46 32.83
N LEU A 525 2.44 0.74 31.90
CA LEU A 525 1.65 -0.46 32.14
C LEU A 525 2.47 -1.74 31.92
N THR A 526 3.65 -1.63 31.31
CA THR A 526 4.53 -2.78 31.03
C THR A 526 5.62 -2.97 32.09
N GLY A 527 5.87 -1.94 32.91
CA GLY A 527 6.85 -1.91 33.98
C GLY A 527 8.28 -1.66 33.48
N ASP A 528 8.44 -1.25 32.21
CA ASP A 528 9.75 -1.03 31.60
C ASP A 528 10.27 0.40 31.77
N GLY A 529 9.54 1.25 32.49
CA GLY A 529 9.87 2.65 32.74
C GLY A 529 9.42 3.61 31.63
N ARG A 530 8.80 3.10 30.56
CA ARG A 530 8.22 3.91 29.46
C ARG A 530 6.70 3.86 29.56
N ALA A 531 6.07 5.00 29.31
CA ALA A 531 4.63 5.10 29.36
C ALA A 531 4.01 4.60 28.06
N GLU A 532 3.01 3.74 28.18
CA GLU A 532 2.04 3.50 27.13
C GLU A 532 1.04 4.65 27.03
N VAL A 533 0.52 4.89 25.83
CA VAL A 533 -0.49 5.91 25.56
C VAL A 533 -1.87 5.26 25.51
N LEU A 534 -2.75 5.72 26.40
CA LEU A 534 -4.13 5.27 26.52
C LEU A 534 -5.03 6.27 25.81
N ILE A 535 -5.71 5.84 24.75
CA ILE A 535 -6.54 6.68 23.90
C ILE A 535 -7.98 6.15 23.97
N ARG A 536 -8.91 6.96 24.47
CA ARG A 536 -10.34 6.64 24.43
C ARG A 536 -10.98 7.37 23.26
N ILE A 537 -11.65 6.62 22.40
CA ILE A 537 -12.34 7.15 21.22
C ILE A 537 -13.82 6.76 21.22
N ARG A 538 -14.65 7.62 20.63
CA ARG A 538 -16.04 7.36 20.32
C ARG A 538 -16.16 6.81 18.90
N ARG A 539 -17.02 5.80 18.72
CA ARG A 539 -17.39 5.24 17.42
C ARG A 539 -18.91 5.19 17.31
N VAL A 540 -19.44 5.76 16.24
CA VAL A 540 -20.87 5.78 15.95
C VAL A 540 -21.17 4.73 14.89
N ALA A 541 -22.14 3.86 15.17
CA ALA A 541 -22.66 2.86 14.25
C ALA A 541 -24.19 2.84 14.35
N GLY A 542 -24.85 3.51 13.40
CA GLY A 542 -26.30 3.75 13.48
C GLY A 542 -26.65 4.63 14.68
N ASP A 543 -27.60 4.18 15.51
CA ASP A 543 -28.03 4.82 16.75
C ASP A 543 -27.20 4.38 17.98
N VAL A 544 -26.20 3.52 17.78
CA VAL A 544 -25.33 3.01 18.83
C VAL A 544 -24.00 3.74 18.82
N ILE A 545 -23.59 4.21 19.99
CA ILE A 545 -22.29 4.83 20.24
C ILE A 545 -21.48 3.90 21.13
N ARG A 546 -20.27 3.53 20.69
CA ARG A 546 -19.30 2.76 21.47
C ARG A 546 -18.14 3.67 21.86
N GLU A 547 -17.67 3.59 23.10
CA GLU A 547 -16.36 4.13 23.46
C GLU A 547 -15.35 2.98 23.57
N VAL A 548 -14.23 3.12 22.88
CA VAL A 548 -13.16 2.11 22.84
C VAL A 548 -11.90 2.72 23.47
N LEU A 549 -11.33 2.00 24.43
CA LEU A 549 -10.00 2.26 24.97
C LEU A 549 -8.97 1.50 24.14
N LEU A 550 -8.06 2.24 23.53
CA LEU A 550 -6.87 1.74 22.86
C LEU A 550 -5.67 1.99 23.76
N VAL A 551 -4.82 0.99 23.96
CA VAL A 551 -3.52 1.16 24.62
C VAL A 551 -2.43 0.90 23.59
N GLN A 552 -1.60 1.92 23.39
CA GLN A 552 -0.55 1.95 22.41
C GLN A 552 0.81 2.02 23.10
N GLN A 553 1.75 1.18 22.65
CA GLN A 553 3.12 1.16 23.15
C GLN A 553 4.06 1.66 22.07
N PHE A 554 4.96 2.58 22.44
CA PHE A 554 6.13 2.88 21.63
C PHE A 554 7.14 1.75 21.78
N ARG A 555 7.40 1.07 20.67
CA ARG A 555 8.52 0.15 20.52
C ARG A 555 9.53 0.77 19.57
N ARG A 556 10.71 0.18 19.47
CA ARG A 556 11.84 0.68 18.65
C ARG A 556 11.44 1.08 17.23
N SER A 557 10.39 0.50 16.62
CA SER A 557 9.86 0.83 15.27
C SER A 557 8.47 1.42 15.23
N GLU A 558 7.63 1.06 16.19
CA GLU A 558 6.18 1.02 15.99
C GLU A 558 5.46 1.64 17.17
N PHE A 559 4.28 2.19 16.90
CA PHE A 559 3.32 2.56 17.93
C PHE A 559 2.25 1.47 17.95
N ALA A 560 2.59 0.37 18.64
CA ALA A 560 1.88 -0.89 18.57
C ALA A 560 0.68 -0.89 19.52
N ARG A 561 -0.47 -1.37 19.02
CA ARG A 561 -1.65 -1.54 19.85
C ARG A 561 -1.52 -2.79 20.68
N ILE A 562 -1.36 -2.63 21.98
CA ILE A 562 -1.24 -3.74 22.94
C ILE A 562 -2.56 -4.06 23.64
N LEU A 563 -3.58 -3.21 23.53
CA LEU A 563 -4.96 -3.46 23.98
C LEU A 563 -5.97 -2.68 23.14
N ALA A 564 -7.12 -3.29 22.88
CA ALA A 564 -8.32 -2.61 22.42
C ALA A 564 -9.52 -3.20 23.17
N VAL A 565 -10.27 -2.38 23.88
CA VAL A 565 -11.41 -2.83 24.69
C VAL A 565 -12.52 -1.81 24.67
N GLU A 566 -13.75 -2.26 24.49
CA GLU A 566 -14.92 -1.41 24.62
C GLU A 566 -15.16 -1.09 26.11
N VAL A 567 -15.31 0.20 26.42
CA VAL A 567 -15.43 0.70 27.81
C VAL A 567 -16.70 1.51 28.04
N ALA A 568 -17.44 1.84 26.99
CA ALA A 568 -18.80 2.33 27.13
C ALA A 568 -19.65 1.99 25.90
N ARG A 569 -20.96 1.89 26.10
CA ARG A 569 -21.94 1.84 25.03
C ARG A 569 -23.13 2.73 25.36
N THR A 570 -23.72 3.37 24.36
CA THR A 570 -24.92 4.21 24.50
C THR A 570 -25.82 4.01 23.30
N GLN A 571 -27.13 3.92 23.53
CA GLN A 571 -28.18 3.89 22.50
C GLN A 571 -29.41 4.62 23.05
N GLY A 572 -29.75 5.77 22.48
CA GLY A 572 -30.79 6.65 23.04
C GLY A 572 -30.47 7.05 24.49
N THR A 573 -31.38 6.76 25.42
CA THR A 573 -31.21 7.02 26.86
C THR A 573 -30.51 5.92 27.63
N ASN A 574 -30.21 4.79 26.97
CA ASN A 574 -29.62 3.62 27.59
C ASN A 574 -28.09 3.69 27.46
N SER A 575 -27.37 3.34 28.53
CA SER A 575 -25.91 3.37 28.53
C SER A 575 -25.29 2.39 29.50
N ILE A 576 -24.11 1.87 29.18
CA ILE A 576 -23.19 1.24 30.14
C ILE A 576 -21.86 1.98 30.06
N GLN A 577 -21.27 2.26 31.21
CA GLN A 577 -19.92 2.82 31.31
C GLN A 577 -19.09 2.00 32.28
N ASN A 578 -18.02 1.39 31.77
CA ASN A 578 -17.04 0.65 32.57
C ASN A 578 -16.14 1.60 33.35
N GLU A 579 -15.70 1.13 34.51
CA GLU A 579 -14.76 1.84 35.37
C GLU A 579 -13.33 1.53 34.96
N VAL A 580 -12.71 2.43 34.21
CA VAL A 580 -11.31 2.30 33.78
C VAL A 580 -10.40 3.01 34.78
N ARG A 581 -9.47 2.29 35.40
CA ARG A 581 -8.50 2.86 36.36
C ARG A 581 -7.09 2.33 36.11
N VAL A 582 -6.10 3.22 36.16
CA VAL A 582 -4.69 2.84 36.31
C VAL A 582 -4.37 2.90 37.81
N ILE A 583 -4.08 1.75 38.40
CA ILE A 583 -3.77 1.63 39.84
C ILE A 583 -2.28 1.33 40.05
N GLY A 584 -1.72 1.73 41.20
CA GLY A 584 -0.31 1.52 41.53
C GLY A 584 0.57 2.77 41.33
N ARG A 585 1.87 2.65 41.62
CA ARG A 585 2.87 3.73 41.50
C ARG A 585 4.14 3.23 40.81
N GLY A 586 4.84 4.13 40.14
CA GLY A 586 6.06 3.82 39.38
C GLY A 586 5.84 2.73 38.34
N ASN A 587 6.80 1.81 38.23
CA ASN A 587 6.78 0.64 37.34
C ASN A 587 5.85 -0.50 37.79
N ARG A 588 5.06 -0.30 38.86
CA ARG A 588 4.05 -1.27 39.33
C ARG A 588 2.62 -0.86 38.99
N ARG A 589 2.44 0.05 38.03
CA ARG A 589 1.10 0.45 37.57
C ARG A 589 0.44 -0.68 36.79
N ARG A 590 -0.88 -0.79 36.92
CA ARG A 590 -1.71 -1.79 36.24
C ARG A 590 -3.01 -1.17 35.77
N LEU A 591 -3.49 -1.61 34.60
CA LEU A 591 -4.79 -1.23 34.10
C LEU A 591 -5.86 -2.17 34.67
N THR A 592 -6.91 -1.57 35.21
CA THR A 592 -8.10 -2.29 35.69
C THR A 592 -9.34 -1.75 35.02
N ILE A 593 -10.23 -2.65 34.62
CA ILE A 593 -11.52 -2.30 34.00
C ILE A 593 -12.60 -3.04 34.78
N GLY A 594 -13.47 -2.29 35.45
CA GLY A 594 -14.66 -2.79 36.13
C GLY A 594 -15.91 -2.64 35.26
N PRO A 595 -16.95 -3.46 35.47
CA PRO A 595 -18.18 -3.40 34.68
C PRO A 595 -18.95 -2.07 34.84
N GLY A 596 -18.72 -1.35 35.96
CA GLY A 596 -19.27 -0.04 36.21
C GLY A 596 -20.79 -0.05 36.34
N ARG A 597 -21.47 0.92 35.71
CA ARG A 597 -22.92 1.14 35.88
C ARG A 597 -23.67 1.07 34.55
N ALA A 598 -24.87 0.48 34.60
CA ALA A 598 -25.84 0.50 33.52
C ALA A 598 -26.96 1.51 33.84
N ARG A 599 -27.47 2.18 32.80
CA ARG A 599 -28.68 2.99 32.82
C ARG A 599 -29.60 2.50 31.70
N GLY A 600 -30.84 2.18 32.04
CA GLY A 600 -31.87 1.75 31.08
C GLY A 600 -31.71 0.33 30.53
N TRP A 601 -30.50 -0.24 30.51
CA TRP A 601 -30.28 -1.66 30.22
C TRP A 601 -30.23 -2.51 31.50
N SER A 602 -30.85 -3.68 31.43
CA SER A 602 -30.73 -4.80 32.36
C SER A 602 -30.25 -6.04 31.61
N ARG A 603 -30.08 -7.17 32.31
CA ARG A 603 -29.75 -8.46 31.69
C ARG A 603 -30.79 -8.87 30.64
N GLU A 604 -32.06 -8.67 30.93
CA GLU A 604 -33.20 -9.06 30.09
C GLU A 604 -33.41 -8.09 28.92
N ALA A 605 -33.05 -6.81 29.10
CA ALA A 605 -33.25 -5.75 28.11
C ALA A 605 -32.00 -5.45 27.25
N TRP A 606 -30.96 -6.29 27.32
CA TRP A 606 -29.72 -6.11 26.56
C TRP A 606 -29.88 -6.62 25.11
N PRO A 607 -29.88 -5.75 24.09
CA PRO A 607 -30.27 -6.14 22.73
C PRO A 607 -29.10 -6.67 21.88
N PHE A 608 -27.89 -6.73 22.43
CA PHE A 608 -26.68 -7.05 21.66
C PHE A 608 -26.26 -8.49 21.88
N ALA A 609 -25.88 -9.16 20.78
CA ALA A 609 -25.40 -10.53 20.80
C ALA A 609 -24.22 -10.71 21.78
N GLU A 610 -24.16 -11.89 22.40
CA GLU A 610 -23.09 -12.26 23.32
C GLU A 610 -21.81 -12.57 22.54
N GLY A 611 -20.71 -11.86 22.84
CA GLY A 611 -19.42 -12.01 22.18
C GLY A 611 -18.91 -10.71 21.55
N GLY A 612 -17.59 -10.61 21.36
CA GLY A 612 -16.96 -9.42 20.74
C GLY A 612 -17.38 -9.24 19.27
N THR A 613 -17.18 -8.03 18.73
CA THR A 613 -17.60 -7.63 17.38
C THR A 613 -16.78 -8.25 16.24
N GLY A 614 -15.91 -9.23 16.50
CA GLY A 614 -15.00 -9.85 15.52
C GLY A 614 -13.89 -8.93 14.98
N ASP A 615 -13.85 -7.68 15.43
CA ASP A 615 -12.96 -6.59 14.99
C ASP A 615 -11.66 -6.49 15.82
N GLY A 616 -11.37 -7.51 16.64
CA GLY A 616 -10.21 -7.53 17.53
C GLY A 616 -10.30 -6.55 18.71
N ILE A 617 -11.50 -6.10 19.06
CA ILE A 617 -11.78 -5.30 20.26
C ILE A 617 -12.42 -6.19 21.32
N GLU A 618 -11.85 -6.22 22.52
CA GLU A 618 -12.44 -6.92 23.65
C GLU A 618 -13.82 -6.35 24.01
N ALA A 619 -14.75 -7.25 24.35
CA ALA A 619 -16.12 -6.88 24.64
C ALA A 619 -16.25 -6.03 25.92
N LEU A 620 -17.26 -5.17 25.93
CA LEU A 620 -17.70 -4.39 27.08
C LEU A 620 -18.03 -5.31 28.27
N LEU A 621 -17.60 -4.93 29.48
CA LEU A 621 -17.96 -5.64 30.70
C LEU A 621 -19.38 -5.24 31.13
N LEU A 622 -20.25 -6.21 31.40
CA LEU A 622 -21.65 -6.00 31.77
C LEU A 622 -21.83 -6.04 33.30
N PRO A 623 -22.48 -5.03 33.93
CA PRO A 623 -22.69 -4.95 35.39
C PRO A 623 -23.36 -6.13 36.07
N TRP A 624 -24.17 -6.90 35.34
CA TRP A 624 -24.92 -8.05 35.85
C TRP A 624 -24.25 -9.40 35.57
N ARG A 625 -23.07 -9.42 34.93
CA ARG A 625 -22.40 -10.65 34.49
C ARG A 625 -20.92 -10.66 34.82
N ASP A 626 -20.23 -9.58 34.52
CA ASP A 626 -18.77 -9.56 34.50
C ASP A 626 -18.19 -8.95 35.78
N GLU A 627 -17.03 -9.44 36.18
CA GLU A 627 -16.25 -8.88 37.29
C GLU A 627 -15.16 -7.94 36.79
N GLN A 628 -14.53 -7.20 37.71
CA GLN A 628 -13.39 -6.34 37.37
C GLN A 628 -12.20 -7.15 36.85
N ARG A 629 -11.69 -6.77 35.68
CA ARG A 629 -10.49 -7.35 35.07
C ARG A 629 -9.23 -6.57 35.42
N ARG A 630 -8.11 -7.28 35.58
CA ARG A 630 -6.81 -6.71 35.92
C ARG A 630 -5.79 -7.07 34.84
N TYR A 631 -5.55 -6.15 33.92
CA TYR A 631 -4.69 -6.39 32.78
C TYR A 631 -3.20 -6.45 33.18
N ARG A 632 -2.51 -7.44 32.62
CA ARG A 632 -1.07 -7.65 32.76
C ARG A 632 -0.42 -7.71 31.38
N TYR A 633 0.80 -7.19 31.28
CA TYR A 633 1.57 -7.27 30.06
C TYR A 633 2.27 -8.62 29.95
N ALA A 634 2.00 -9.35 28.86
CA ALA A 634 2.65 -10.61 28.54
C ALA A 634 2.59 -10.87 27.02
N GLY A 635 3.68 -11.37 26.44
CA GLY A 635 3.71 -11.76 25.02
C GLY A 635 3.38 -10.60 24.06
N GLY A 636 3.76 -9.37 24.41
CA GLY A 636 3.56 -8.20 23.56
C GLY A 636 2.14 -7.60 23.59
N ARG A 637 1.27 -8.04 24.50
CA ARG A 637 -0.10 -7.53 24.67
C ARG A 637 -0.45 -7.36 26.15
N LEU A 638 -1.45 -6.53 26.44
CA LEU A 638 -2.14 -6.54 27.72
C LEU A 638 -3.28 -7.55 27.65
N SER A 639 -3.33 -8.48 28.58
CA SER A 639 -4.41 -9.46 28.73
C SER A 639 -4.94 -9.46 30.16
N PRO A 640 -6.23 -9.73 30.38
CA PRO A 640 -6.86 -9.70 31.69
C PRO A 640 -6.36 -10.76 32.68
#